data_AF-A0AAZ3QMQ0-F1
#
_entry.id   AF-A0AAZ3QMQ0-F1
#
_cell.length_a   1.000
_cell.length_b   1.000
_cell.length_c   1.000
_cell.angle_alpha   90.00
_cell.angle_beta   90.00
_cell.angle_gamma   90.00
#
_symmetry.space_group_name_H-M   'P 1'
#
loop_
_entity.id
_entity.type
_entity.pdbx_description
1 polymer ?
#
loop_
_entity_poly.entity_id
_entity_poly.type
_entity_poly.pdbx_seq_one_letter_code
_entity_poly.pdbx_strand_id
1 'polypeptide(L)'
;MFQVHERTEELDFLLLVVRKLLHSNSRYIKVILMSATINCREFAEYFGTPIRSQMNPAYVFEVEGAPYAIKEFYLEDLCSLIPYRVRGGAPNDPYITVEMYNVAVSLIQSFDELEAKDQREGGLSLPDRGSVLVFLPGLGEIHYMQEALSKLVRKRLQVYPLHSSVTLEEQNGVFLVPVPGYRKIILSTNIAESSVTVPDVKYVIDFCLARHMVCDKETHYQSLRLTWASKTNCNQRRGRAGRVSMGYCYRLVTKEFWRNEIPDYVVPEMVRAPLANIMLKVKLLDMGDPRSLLSTALSPPQLNDIERTILQLKEMGALSVGNDGQGQKRFDGELTFLGRILAHLPVDLHLGKMIVLGHVFGCLEECLIIAASLSLKSFFAMPSLQQLAGYRSKLSFAHGVQSDSIAFVNAFKAWHTSRSKGELRHPKSELEWGKENCIQIKRIREVAELYEDLKERTSQFNMHVIENPVPMDYASLHKQRFILQVVIAGAYYPNYFSQGEMDEELASKDLSGHDPKTTVLVRNLPPYSFLYYKQLQSLFRQCGQVKSIAFDGARITHYVTWHVEFYRTTARGSGVLPEVSLALLLAHQRHPLDIFVHPSDEVETFAGSRTICHMRYLSDFDCYTSTVVEVGHFWGFQADDASMEKQRHLTAEINSHELCPVPVSLYPNLLCLAPFSEGDEQGLYYRAKILHVCGSSVEVFFLDFGNTSLVSCSCLRKLPADIMAYPFQAQEFQISGMRPSAQSMILGDQWSSRARNRFITLVNGHPLIVSLFSILHGIMRVELLINTDTVTSSVADIMMQEGHAIKAEESFESKVPQTQASFLSVFTAVRVHGPSSPHKVNFHMLMNVLTPYRSVLIEKDSINSVALNDSPQDSHQRMLVAGSVSVSATGAQILLKETTLMPHIHGLPALITMLFTPATELRTNEERTSYTGALCGLGWNVQSQAAALPEHDMELAFDVKFDVEDITEINALRGAINRLVCEGPNGPLHLGPDRINTLQEDCRERLVSLFTKSPPREDLAPVYHEEPKQWNQVDPSQKMEIVQKEDGKSKGVLFQLHPVTLLNI
;
A
#
# COMPACT_ATOMS: atom_id res chain seq x y z
N MET A 1 17.05 -6.21 -35.57
CA MET A 1 16.82 -5.52 -34.28
C MET A 1 15.98 -4.29 -34.55
N PHE A 2 14.88 -4.10 -33.81
CA PHE A 2 13.95 -2.97 -33.98
C PHE A 2 14.16 -1.92 -32.88
N GLN A 3 13.75 -0.67 -33.11
CA GLN A 3 13.80 0.42 -32.13
C GLN A 3 15.18 0.67 -31.50
N VAL A 4 16.27 0.53 -32.27
CA VAL A 4 17.64 0.69 -31.73
C VAL A 4 17.94 2.06 -31.11
N HIS A 5 17.17 3.08 -31.50
CA HIS A 5 17.26 4.44 -30.94
C HIS A 5 16.72 4.59 -29.51
N GLU A 6 16.02 3.60 -28.96
CA GLU A 6 15.58 3.64 -27.56
C GLU A 6 16.75 3.46 -26.58
N ARG A 7 17.88 2.89 -27.04
CA ARG A 7 19.15 2.77 -26.28
C ARG A 7 18.96 2.17 -24.87
N THR A 8 18.15 1.11 -24.78
CA THR A 8 17.96 0.35 -23.54
C THR A 8 19.21 -0.47 -23.20
N GLU A 9 19.36 -0.82 -21.92
CA GLU A 9 20.52 -1.57 -21.41
C GLU A 9 20.70 -2.90 -22.16
N GLU A 10 19.64 -3.68 -22.29
CA GLU A 10 19.68 -4.99 -22.95
C GLU A 10 20.00 -4.91 -24.43
N LEU A 11 19.51 -3.87 -25.12
CA LEU A 11 19.73 -3.70 -26.55
C LEU A 11 21.16 -3.27 -26.83
N ASP A 12 21.71 -2.33 -26.06
CA ASP A 12 23.11 -1.92 -26.19
C ASP A 12 24.06 -3.10 -25.87
N PHE A 13 23.74 -3.91 -24.85
CA PHE A 13 24.49 -5.14 -24.57
C PHE A 13 24.40 -6.15 -25.72
N LEU A 14 23.21 -6.36 -26.29
CA LEU A 14 23.02 -7.25 -27.44
C LEU A 14 23.81 -6.76 -28.66
N LEU A 15 23.86 -5.44 -28.91
CA LEU A 15 24.67 -4.87 -29.99
C LEU A 15 26.16 -5.18 -29.79
N LEU A 16 26.67 -5.10 -28.56
CA LEU A 16 28.04 -5.49 -28.22
C LEU A 16 28.29 -6.98 -28.45
N VAL A 17 27.39 -7.85 -27.99
CA VAL A 17 27.50 -9.31 -28.17
C VAL A 17 27.51 -9.66 -29.66
N VAL A 18 26.56 -9.12 -30.42
CA VAL A 18 26.45 -9.37 -31.86
C VAL A 18 27.66 -8.84 -32.62
N ARG A 19 28.17 -7.64 -32.27
CA ARG A 19 29.40 -7.11 -32.86
C ARG A 19 30.56 -8.08 -32.63
N LYS A 20 30.75 -8.60 -31.41
CA LYS A 20 31.82 -9.57 -31.11
C LYS A 20 31.64 -10.87 -31.92
N LEU A 21 30.43 -11.42 -31.96
CA LEU A 21 30.11 -12.67 -32.68
C LEU A 21 30.22 -12.56 -34.20
N LEU A 22 29.92 -11.40 -34.79
CA LEU A 22 30.12 -11.15 -36.22
C LEU A 22 31.60 -11.20 -36.61
N HIS A 23 32.51 -10.81 -35.70
CA HIS A 23 33.95 -10.89 -35.94
C HIS A 23 34.49 -12.31 -35.71
N SER A 24 33.96 -13.06 -34.75
CA SER A 24 34.53 -14.35 -34.33
C SER A 24 33.90 -15.59 -34.97
N ASN A 25 32.59 -15.60 -35.27
CA ASN A 25 31.86 -16.86 -35.46
C ASN A 25 31.27 -17.05 -36.88
N SER A 26 30.49 -16.10 -37.42
CA SER A 26 29.84 -16.31 -38.72
C SER A 26 29.72 -15.05 -39.57
N ARG A 27 30.49 -15.03 -40.67
CA ARG A 27 30.47 -13.96 -41.69
C ARG A 27 29.22 -13.98 -42.58
N TYR A 28 28.41 -15.05 -42.50
CA TYR A 28 27.20 -15.21 -43.31
C TYR A 28 25.94 -14.62 -42.66
N ILE A 29 25.97 -14.37 -41.36
CA ILE A 29 24.85 -13.77 -40.65
C ILE A 29 24.72 -12.30 -41.08
N LYS A 30 23.51 -11.91 -41.49
CA LYS A 30 23.15 -10.52 -41.79
C LYS A 30 22.38 -9.95 -40.61
N VAL A 31 22.82 -8.79 -40.13
CA VAL A 31 22.16 -8.06 -39.04
C VAL A 31 21.58 -6.78 -39.61
N ILE A 32 20.28 -6.58 -39.42
CA ILE A 32 19.56 -5.37 -39.83
C ILE A 32 19.17 -4.62 -38.56
N LEU A 33 19.64 -3.38 -38.43
CA LEU A 33 19.27 -2.45 -37.37
C LEU A 33 18.19 -1.51 -37.91
N MET A 34 17.07 -1.41 -37.22
CA MET A 34 15.95 -0.55 -37.60
C MET A 34 15.75 0.55 -36.55
N SER A 35 15.75 1.80 -37.00
CA SER A 35 15.56 2.99 -36.18
C SER A 35 14.44 3.85 -36.74
N ALA A 36 13.67 4.51 -35.87
CA ALA A 36 12.63 5.47 -36.25
C ALA A 36 13.16 6.93 -36.29
N THR A 37 14.43 7.15 -35.92
CA THR A 37 15.04 8.48 -35.81
C THR A 37 16.12 8.66 -36.86
N ILE A 38 16.31 9.89 -37.35
CA ILE A 38 17.18 10.17 -38.50
C ILE A 38 18.69 10.00 -38.22
N ASN A 39 19.10 10.02 -36.95
CA ASN A 39 20.52 9.85 -36.60
C ASN A 39 20.91 8.38 -36.47
N CYS A 40 21.19 7.72 -37.59
CA CYS A 40 21.68 6.34 -37.66
C CYS A 40 23.22 6.23 -37.74
N ARG A 41 23.92 7.36 -37.71
CA ARG A 41 25.36 7.44 -37.97
C ARG A 41 26.19 6.71 -36.91
N GLU A 42 25.83 6.87 -35.64
CA GLU A 42 26.54 6.23 -34.51
C GLU A 42 26.52 4.70 -34.64
N PHE A 43 25.36 4.12 -34.96
CA PHE A 43 25.23 2.67 -35.21
C PHE A 43 26.02 2.23 -36.44
N ALA A 44 25.98 3.03 -37.51
CA ALA A 44 26.70 2.73 -38.75
C ALA A 44 28.22 2.71 -38.52
N GLU A 45 28.76 3.67 -37.77
CA GLU A 45 30.17 3.74 -37.41
C GLU A 45 30.56 2.59 -36.47
N TYR A 46 29.73 2.26 -35.49
CA TYR A 46 30.00 1.18 -34.53
C TYR A 46 30.08 -0.22 -35.17
N PHE A 47 29.22 -0.49 -36.16
CA PHE A 47 29.26 -1.71 -36.99
C PHE A 47 30.12 -1.56 -38.25
N GLY A 48 31.02 -0.58 -38.27
CA GLY A 48 31.95 -0.38 -39.37
C GLY A 48 32.80 -1.63 -39.63
N THR A 49 33.11 -1.86 -40.90
CA THR A 49 33.94 -3.00 -41.34
C THR A 49 35.26 -2.51 -41.93
N PRO A 50 36.37 -3.19 -41.64
CA PRO A 50 37.67 -2.83 -42.21
C PRO A 50 37.73 -3.27 -43.68
N ILE A 51 37.81 -2.31 -44.60
CA ILE A 51 37.97 -2.53 -46.04
C ILE A 51 39.23 -1.77 -46.49
N ARG A 52 40.24 -2.47 -47.03
CA ARG A 52 41.50 -1.88 -47.52
C ARG A 52 42.21 -0.97 -46.49
N SER A 53 42.28 -1.44 -45.24
CA SER A 53 42.90 -0.71 -44.12
C SER A 53 42.19 0.58 -43.69
N GLN A 54 40.97 0.82 -44.17
CA GLN A 54 40.10 1.91 -43.72
C GLN A 54 38.81 1.33 -43.12
N MET A 55 38.29 1.96 -42.07
CA MET A 55 37.04 1.56 -41.43
C MET A 55 35.87 2.22 -42.16
N ASN A 56 35.07 1.42 -42.87
CA ASN A 56 33.90 1.92 -43.58
C ASN A 56 32.64 1.70 -42.73
N PRO A 57 31.80 2.73 -42.52
CA PRO A 57 30.56 2.59 -41.76
C PRO A 57 29.58 1.66 -42.46
N ALA A 58 28.69 1.03 -41.69
CA ALA A 58 27.61 0.21 -42.23
C ALA A 58 26.65 1.06 -43.07
N TYR A 59 26.05 0.43 -44.09
CA TYR A 59 25.15 1.13 -45.00
C TYR A 59 23.82 1.49 -44.31
N VAL A 60 23.35 2.73 -44.50
CA VAL A 60 22.09 3.24 -43.95
C VAL A 60 21.05 3.33 -45.07
N PHE A 61 19.93 2.64 -44.91
CA PHE A 61 18.77 2.74 -45.79
C PHE A 61 17.71 3.64 -45.15
N GLU A 62 17.36 4.75 -45.80
CA GLU A 62 16.25 5.61 -45.37
C GLU A 62 14.96 5.16 -46.05
N VAL A 63 13.92 4.92 -45.24
CA VAL A 63 12.58 4.56 -45.73
C VAL A 63 11.68 5.77 -45.54
N GLU A 64 11.25 6.38 -46.65
CA GLU A 64 10.35 7.52 -46.61
C GLU A 64 8.93 7.08 -46.22
N GLY A 65 8.33 7.78 -45.25
CA GLY A 65 6.90 7.71 -44.95
C GLY A 65 6.21 8.97 -45.44
N ALA A 66 4.90 8.90 -45.70
CA ALA A 66 4.05 10.04 -46.05
C ALA A 66 3.08 10.43 -44.91
N PRO A 67 3.56 10.91 -43.75
CA PRO A 67 2.67 11.47 -42.73
C PRO A 67 2.05 12.78 -43.24
N TYR A 68 0.86 13.11 -42.75
CA TYR A 68 0.25 14.42 -43.02
C TYR A 68 1.12 15.55 -42.44
N ALA A 69 1.06 16.73 -43.05
CA ALA A 69 1.81 17.89 -42.57
C ALA A 69 1.43 18.24 -41.12
N ILE A 70 2.43 18.63 -40.32
CA ILE A 70 2.26 19.03 -38.92
C ILE A 70 2.84 20.43 -38.73
N LYS A 71 2.04 21.38 -38.25
CA LYS A 71 2.51 22.72 -37.88
C LYS A 71 2.96 22.75 -36.42
N GLU A 72 4.09 23.42 -36.18
CA GLU A 72 4.70 23.54 -34.85
C GLU A 72 4.62 24.98 -34.33
N PHE A 73 4.26 25.12 -33.07
CA PHE A 73 4.18 26.40 -32.37
C PHE A 73 4.91 26.32 -31.04
N TYR A 74 5.50 27.46 -30.64
CA TYR A 74 6.23 27.65 -29.38
C TYR A 74 5.55 28.74 -28.54
N LEU A 75 6.00 28.95 -27.31
CA LEU A 75 5.39 29.94 -26.40
C LEU A 75 5.29 31.35 -27.00
N GLU A 76 6.25 31.78 -27.81
CA GLU A 76 6.24 33.10 -28.45
C GLU A 76 5.17 33.21 -29.54
N ASP A 77 4.81 32.10 -30.18
CA ASP A 77 3.75 32.06 -31.18
C ASP A 77 2.36 32.15 -30.54
N LEU A 78 2.28 31.99 -29.20
CA LEU A 78 1.04 31.98 -28.42
C LEU A 78 0.73 33.31 -27.75
N CYS A 79 1.49 34.39 -28.00
CA CYS A 79 1.34 35.67 -27.31
C CYS A 79 -0.09 36.27 -27.38
N SER A 80 -0.88 35.98 -28.42
CA SER A 80 -2.27 36.44 -28.52
C SER A 80 -3.23 35.74 -27.55
N LEU A 81 -2.85 34.57 -27.04
CA LEU A 81 -3.64 33.73 -26.12
C LEU A 81 -3.17 33.84 -24.66
N ILE A 82 -2.01 34.47 -24.40
CA ILE A 82 -1.37 34.52 -23.08
C ILE A 82 -1.33 35.97 -22.57
N PRO A 83 -2.16 36.35 -21.57
CA PRO A 83 -2.20 37.72 -21.05
C PRO A 83 -1.03 38.09 -20.11
N TYR A 84 -0.08 37.18 -19.86
CA TYR A 84 1.04 37.35 -18.93
C TYR A 84 2.34 36.70 -19.46
N ARG A 85 3.50 37.15 -18.98
CA ARG A 85 4.79 36.51 -19.33
C ARG A 85 4.95 35.21 -18.56
N VAL A 86 5.04 34.09 -19.28
CA VAL A 86 5.50 32.80 -18.73
C VAL A 86 7.03 32.88 -18.59
N ARG A 87 7.56 32.72 -17.37
CA ARG A 87 9.02 32.59 -17.20
C ARG A 87 9.45 31.22 -17.75
N GLY A 88 10.52 31.19 -18.54
CA GLY A 88 11.15 29.94 -18.97
C GLY A 88 11.68 29.16 -17.76
N GLY A 89 11.53 27.84 -17.78
CA GLY A 89 12.08 26.96 -16.73
C GLY A 89 13.61 27.01 -16.72
N ALA A 90 14.22 26.74 -15.57
CA ALA A 90 15.68 26.63 -15.48
C ALA A 90 16.14 25.34 -16.20
N PRO A 91 17.27 25.36 -16.94
CA PRO A 91 17.78 24.17 -17.63
C PRO A 91 18.03 22.99 -16.67
N ASN A 92 18.57 23.28 -15.49
CA ASN A 92 18.98 22.27 -14.51
C ASN A 92 17.90 21.91 -13.47
N ASP A 93 16.79 22.65 -13.43
CA ASP A 93 15.70 22.43 -12.48
C ASP A 93 14.35 22.58 -13.21
N PRO A 94 13.92 21.53 -13.94
CA PRO A 94 12.69 21.57 -14.70
C PRO A 94 11.46 21.50 -13.78
N TYR A 95 10.50 22.39 -13.98
CA TYR A 95 9.21 22.37 -13.30
C TYR A 95 8.10 22.92 -14.20
N ILE A 96 6.85 22.63 -13.84
CA ILE A 96 5.68 23.19 -14.54
C ILE A 96 5.06 24.27 -13.67
N THR A 97 4.97 25.49 -14.19
CA THR A 97 4.32 26.60 -13.47
C THR A 97 2.80 26.56 -13.65
N VAL A 98 2.05 27.22 -12.74
CA VAL A 98 0.59 27.35 -12.85
C VAL A 98 0.19 28.06 -14.16
N GLU A 99 0.99 29.04 -14.57
CA GLU A 99 0.83 29.76 -15.83
C GLU A 99 0.88 28.81 -17.04
N MET A 100 1.80 27.83 -17.06
CA MET A 100 1.88 26.87 -18.16
C MET A 100 0.62 26.00 -18.27
N TYR A 101 0.04 25.57 -17.15
CA TYR A 101 -1.25 24.87 -17.15
C TYR A 101 -2.37 25.76 -17.70
N ASN A 102 -2.41 27.02 -17.29
CA ASN A 102 -3.39 27.97 -17.79
C ASN A 102 -3.25 28.19 -19.30
N VAL A 103 -2.02 28.25 -19.85
CA VAL A 103 -1.80 28.30 -21.31
C VAL A 103 -2.37 27.06 -22.00
N ALA A 104 -2.12 25.86 -21.47
CA ALA A 104 -2.67 24.62 -22.02
C ALA A 104 -4.21 24.61 -21.99
N VAL A 105 -4.82 25.11 -20.91
CA VAL A 105 -6.27 25.26 -20.78
C VAL A 105 -6.82 26.26 -21.81
N SER A 106 -6.19 27.42 -21.98
CA SER A 106 -6.57 28.42 -22.98
C SER A 106 -6.45 27.90 -24.41
N LEU A 107 -5.41 27.12 -24.72
CA LEU A 107 -5.26 26.44 -26.02
C LEU A 107 -6.45 25.51 -26.29
N ILE A 108 -6.78 24.63 -25.33
CA ILE A 108 -7.90 23.69 -25.44
C ILE A 108 -9.22 24.42 -25.69
N GLN A 109 -9.44 25.56 -25.04
CA GLN A 109 -10.62 26.40 -25.25
C GLN A 109 -10.67 27.02 -26.65
N SER A 110 -9.51 27.43 -27.18
CA SER A 110 -9.40 28.08 -28.49
C SER A 110 -9.56 27.14 -29.69
N PHE A 111 -9.34 25.83 -29.51
CA PHE A 111 -9.39 24.86 -30.62
C PHE A 111 -10.77 24.80 -31.30
N ASP A 112 -11.86 24.99 -30.55
CA ASP A 112 -13.20 25.05 -31.14
C ASP A 112 -13.34 26.22 -32.14
N GLU A 113 -12.76 27.37 -31.81
CA GLU A 113 -12.78 28.56 -32.69
C GLU A 113 -11.84 28.40 -33.88
N LEU A 114 -10.69 27.75 -33.67
CA LEU A 114 -9.72 27.45 -34.73
C LEU A 114 -10.31 26.48 -35.76
N GLU A 115 -11.00 25.43 -35.31
CA GLU A 115 -11.68 24.50 -36.22
C GLU A 115 -12.88 25.13 -36.92
N ALA A 116 -13.61 26.03 -36.25
CA ALA A 116 -14.71 26.77 -36.87
C ALA A 116 -14.23 27.76 -37.94
N LYS A 117 -12.97 28.23 -37.88
CA LYS A 117 -12.35 29.03 -38.96
C LYS A 117 -11.95 28.15 -40.14
N ASP A 118 -11.28 27.02 -39.89
CA ASP A 118 -10.88 26.04 -40.91
C ASP A 118 -12.09 25.48 -41.69
N GLN A 119 -13.21 25.21 -41.02
CA GLN A 119 -14.41 24.64 -41.63
C GLN A 119 -15.24 25.65 -42.44
N ARG A 120 -15.07 26.97 -42.23
CA ARG A 120 -15.73 27.98 -43.09
C ARG A 120 -15.14 28.01 -44.51
N GLU A 121 -13.95 27.45 -44.70
CA GLU A 121 -13.30 27.32 -46.00
C GLU A 121 -13.62 25.98 -46.71
N GLY A 122 -14.19 24.99 -46.02
CA GLY A 122 -14.57 23.67 -46.58
C GLY A 122 -15.94 23.20 -46.09
N GLY A 123 -16.96 23.28 -46.94
CA GLY A 123 -18.39 23.27 -46.55
C GLY A 123 -18.95 22.04 -45.79
N LEU A 124 -19.98 22.36 -44.97
CA LEU A 124 -21.12 21.58 -44.44
C LEU A 124 -20.87 20.13 -43.94
N SER A 125 -20.41 20.04 -42.69
CA SER A 125 -20.70 18.94 -41.75
C SER A 125 -20.68 19.48 -40.31
N LEU A 126 -21.36 18.81 -39.37
CA LEU A 126 -21.21 19.07 -37.93
C LEU A 126 -19.71 18.96 -37.55
N PRO A 127 -19.17 19.81 -36.64
CA PRO A 127 -17.73 19.81 -36.37
C PRO A 127 -17.33 18.50 -35.69
N ASP A 128 -16.66 17.62 -36.41
CA ASP A 128 -15.89 16.56 -35.77
C ASP A 128 -14.75 17.24 -35.02
N ARG A 129 -14.81 17.19 -33.68
CA ARG A 129 -13.89 17.91 -32.80
C ARG A 129 -12.61 17.10 -32.69
N GLY A 130 -11.50 17.61 -33.20
CA GLY A 130 -10.23 16.89 -33.15
C GLY A 130 -9.77 16.60 -31.71
N SER A 131 -9.31 15.38 -31.47
CA SER A 131 -8.82 14.95 -30.16
C SER A 131 -7.50 15.62 -29.80
N VAL A 132 -7.35 15.93 -28.51
CA VAL A 132 -6.17 16.60 -27.95
C VAL A 132 -5.37 15.61 -27.11
N LEU A 133 -4.08 15.50 -27.38
CA LEU A 133 -3.12 14.73 -26.59
C LEU A 133 -2.17 15.69 -25.85
N VAL A 134 -2.15 15.62 -24.53
CA VAL A 134 -1.31 16.47 -23.67
C VAL A 134 -0.24 15.59 -23.03
N PHE A 135 1.03 15.90 -23.30
CA PHE A 135 2.17 15.22 -22.68
C PHE A 135 2.56 15.91 -21.38
N LEU A 136 2.40 15.18 -20.28
CA LEU A 136 2.73 15.58 -18.91
C LEU A 136 3.74 14.58 -18.33
N PRO A 137 4.62 15.00 -17.41
CA PRO A 137 5.72 14.14 -16.95
C PRO A 137 5.28 13.02 -16.00
N GLY A 138 4.07 13.04 -15.45
CA GLY A 138 3.61 12.00 -14.53
C GLY A 138 2.22 12.22 -13.96
N LEU A 139 1.84 11.32 -13.05
CA LEU A 139 0.48 11.22 -12.54
C LEU A 139 0.04 12.46 -11.73
N GLY A 140 0.96 13.08 -10.98
CA GLY A 140 0.65 14.29 -10.19
C GLY A 140 0.22 15.46 -11.08
N GLU A 141 0.93 15.66 -12.18
CA GLU A 141 0.67 16.70 -13.18
C GLU A 141 -0.59 16.39 -14.02
N ILE A 142 -0.81 15.10 -14.36
CA ILE A 142 -2.05 14.64 -15.02
C ILE A 142 -3.27 15.01 -14.18
N HIS A 143 -3.27 14.72 -12.87
CA HIS A 143 -4.39 15.06 -12.00
C HIS A 143 -4.59 16.57 -11.86
N TYR A 144 -3.51 17.35 -11.75
CA TYR A 144 -3.61 18.81 -11.67
C TYR A 144 -4.27 19.39 -12.92
N MET A 145 -3.85 18.94 -14.11
CA MET A 145 -4.46 19.35 -15.38
C MET A 145 -5.92 18.90 -15.49
N GLN A 146 -6.24 17.70 -15.02
CA GLN A 146 -7.62 17.19 -14.99
C GLN A 146 -8.53 18.07 -14.11
N GLU A 147 -8.04 18.50 -12.94
CA GLU A 147 -8.76 19.42 -12.05
C GLU A 147 -8.89 20.83 -12.66
N ALA A 148 -7.85 21.32 -13.33
CA ALA A 148 -7.92 22.59 -14.05
C ALA A 148 -8.99 22.56 -15.16
N LEU A 149 -9.09 21.43 -15.89
CA LEU A 149 -10.09 21.21 -16.92
C LEU A 149 -11.50 20.96 -16.37
N SER A 150 -11.64 20.33 -15.20
CA SER A 150 -12.96 20.05 -14.61
C SER A 150 -13.72 21.32 -14.25
N LYS A 151 -13.01 22.42 -13.94
CA LYS A 151 -13.59 23.76 -13.73
C LYS A 151 -14.33 24.30 -14.97
N LEU A 152 -14.11 23.71 -16.14
CA LEU A 152 -14.76 24.08 -17.40
C LEU A 152 -16.05 23.27 -17.68
N VAL A 153 -16.81 22.91 -16.64
CA VAL A 153 -18.02 22.05 -16.69
C VAL A 153 -19.00 22.35 -17.84
N ARG A 154 -19.09 23.62 -18.28
CA ARG A 154 -19.99 24.05 -19.38
C ARG A 154 -19.49 23.71 -20.79
N LYS A 155 -18.23 23.28 -20.94
CA LYS A 155 -17.64 22.91 -22.22
C LYS A 155 -17.69 21.38 -22.32
N ARG A 156 -18.26 20.88 -23.41
CA ARG A 156 -18.44 19.44 -23.70
C ARG A 156 -17.07 18.76 -23.87
N LEU A 157 -16.39 18.46 -22.77
CA LEU A 157 -15.05 17.86 -22.73
C LEU A 157 -15.12 16.45 -22.12
N GLN A 158 -14.40 15.50 -22.70
CA GLN A 158 -14.18 14.16 -22.12
C GLN A 158 -12.68 13.98 -21.87
N VAL A 159 -12.30 13.99 -20.59
CA VAL A 159 -10.89 13.94 -20.16
C VAL A 159 -10.54 12.53 -19.72
N TYR A 160 -9.49 11.96 -20.31
CA TYR A 160 -8.99 10.62 -20.03
C TYR A 160 -7.54 10.67 -19.52
N PRO A 161 -7.26 10.22 -18.29
CA PRO A 161 -5.88 10.03 -17.83
C PRO A 161 -5.29 8.77 -18.45
N LEU A 162 -4.08 8.88 -18.98
CA LEU A 162 -3.33 7.75 -19.56
C LEU A 162 -1.94 7.67 -18.92
N HIS A 163 -1.85 6.83 -17.88
CA HIS A 163 -0.63 6.59 -17.10
C HIS A 163 -0.44 5.10 -16.84
N SER A 164 0.79 4.66 -16.60
CA SER A 164 1.13 3.25 -16.41
C SER A 164 0.42 2.58 -15.23
N SER A 165 0.05 3.34 -14.20
CA SER A 165 -0.63 2.89 -12.97
C SER A 165 -2.16 2.99 -13.01
N VAL A 166 -2.73 3.61 -14.04
CA VAL A 166 -4.19 3.69 -14.24
C VAL A 166 -4.70 2.30 -14.62
N THR A 167 -5.93 1.94 -14.22
CA THR A 167 -6.44 0.57 -14.47
C THR A 167 -6.58 0.32 -15.97
N LEU A 168 -6.54 -0.95 -16.38
CA LEU A 168 -6.63 -1.27 -17.81
C LEU A 168 -7.97 -0.84 -18.41
N GLU A 169 -9.06 -0.94 -17.64
CA GLU A 169 -10.38 -0.47 -18.05
C GLU A 169 -10.39 1.05 -18.32
N GLU A 170 -9.76 1.83 -17.43
CA GLU A 170 -9.61 3.28 -17.59
C GLU A 170 -8.75 3.63 -18.81
N GLN A 171 -7.64 2.91 -19.05
CA GLN A 171 -6.79 3.09 -20.23
C GLN A 171 -7.53 2.76 -21.54
N ASN A 172 -8.33 1.70 -21.55
CA ASN A 172 -9.08 1.29 -22.74
C ASN A 172 -10.14 2.33 -23.15
N GLY A 173 -10.62 3.14 -22.20
CA GLY A 173 -11.51 4.27 -22.47
C GLY A 173 -10.92 5.28 -23.48
N VAL A 174 -9.59 5.37 -23.58
CA VAL A 174 -8.88 6.25 -24.52
C VAL A 174 -9.08 5.83 -25.98
N PHE A 175 -9.42 4.57 -26.28
CA PHE A 175 -9.67 4.13 -27.67
C PHE A 175 -11.12 4.32 -28.11
N LEU A 176 -12.01 4.65 -27.19
CA LEU A 176 -13.42 4.89 -27.51
C LEU A 176 -13.56 6.21 -28.29
N VAL A 177 -14.54 6.21 -29.19
CA VAL A 177 -14.96 7.42 -29.91
C VAL A 177 -15.65 8.35 -28.91
N PRO A 178 -15.34 9.65 -28.90
CA PRO A 178 -16.00 10.58 -28.00
C PRO A 178 -17.50 10.67 -28.28
N VAL A 179 -18.26 11.04 -27.26
CA VAL A 179 -19.69 11.34 -27.40
C VAL A 179 -19.86 12.48 -28.41
N PRO A 180 -20.81 12.39 -29.37
CA PRO A 180 -20.98 13.43 -30.38
C PRO A 180 -21.09 14.84 -29.78
N GLY A 181 -20.29 15.76 -30.30
CA GLY A 181 -20.20 17.14 -29.83
C GLY A 181 -19.33 17.34 -28.58
N TYR A 182 -18.71 16.29 -28.03
CA TYR A 182 -17.66 16.40 -27.01
C TYR A 182 -16.27 16.37 -27.65
N ARG A 183 -15.32 17.09 -27.06
CA ARG A 183 -13.90 17.01 -27.41
C ARG A 183 -13.20 16.03 -26.46
N LYS A 184 -12.49 15.06 -27.03
CA LYS A 184 -11.65 14.13 -26.28
C LYS A 184 -10.32 14.78 -25.93
N ILE A 185 -9.95 14.71 -24.65
CA ILE A 185 -8.68 15.21 -24.11
C ILE A 185 -7.99 14.04 -23.42
N ILE A 186 -6.78 13.72 -23.86
CA ILE A 186 -5.97 12.62 -23.35
C ILE A 186 -4.79 13.23 -22.62
N LEU A 187 -4.71 13.01 -21.31
CA LEU A 187 -3.63 13.49 -20.47
C LEU A 187 -2.65 12.33 -20.24
N SER A 188 -1.48 12.36 -20.86
CA SER A 188 -0.59 11.19 -20.91
C SER A 188 0.86 11.50 -20.58
N THR A 189 1.59 10.48 -20.12
CA THR A 189 3.05 10.49 -20.06
C THR A 189 3.67 10.05 -21.39
N ASN A 190 4.96 9.70 -21.37
CA ASN A 190 5.65 9.06 -22.49
C ASN A 190 5.04 7.71 -22.95
N ILE A 191 4.05 7.14 -22.25
CA ILE A 191 3.33 5.94 -22.70
C ILE A 191 2.64 6.14 -24.07
N ALA A 192 2.17 7.35 -24.38
CA ALA A 192 1.60 7.68 -25.69
C ALA A 192 2.66 8.01 -26.76
N GLU A 193 3.94 8.10 -26.38
CA GLU A 193 5.05 8.42 -27.28
C GLU A 193 5.42 7.27 -28.19
N SER A 194 5.31 6.02 -27.70
CA SER A 194 5.63 4.79 -28.44
C SER A 194 4.61 3.67 -28.18
N SER A 195 4.34 3.37 -26.91
CA SER A 195 3.60 2.16 -26.47
C SER A 195 2.12 2.15 -26.82
N VAL A 196 1.48 3.33 -26.90
CA VAL A 196 0.05 3.46 -27.23
C VAL A 196 -0.13 4.35 -28.45
N THR A 197 -0.97 3.89 -29.38
CA THR A 197 -1.28 4.60 -30.61
C THR A 197 -2.77 4.97 -30.65
N VAL A 198 -3.06 6.24 -30.44
CA VAL A 198 -4.42 6.77 -30.52
C VAL A 198 -4.63 7.34 -31.92
N PRO A 199 -5.59 6.83 -32.72
CA PRO A 199 -5.68 7.17 -34.13
C PRO A 199 -6.20 8.59 -34.38
N ASP A 200 -7.08 9.11 -33.54
CA ASP A 200 -7.87 10.34 -33.77
C ASP A 200 -7.23 11.65 -33.28
N VAL A 201 -5.93 11.63 -32.94
CA VAL A 201 -5.23 12.82 -32.40
C VAL A 201 -4.95 13.85 -33.49
N LYS A 202 -5.45 15.08 -33.30
CA LYS A 202 -5.21 16.23 -34.19
C LYS A 202 -4.32 17.30 -33.55
N TYR A 203 -4.43 17.47 -32.23
CA TYR A 203 -3.69 18.46 -31.46
C TYR A 203 -2.78 17.77 -30.44
N VAL A 204 -1.50 18.14 -30.42
CA VAL A 204 -0.54 17.75 -29.39
C VAL A 204 -0.11 18.98 -28.61
N ILE A 205 -0.22 18.93 -27.28
CA ILE A 205 0.35 19.92 -26.36
C ILE A 205 1.49 19.23 -25.60
N ASP A 206 2.72 19.69 -25.82
CA ASP A 206 3.92 19.09 -25.25
C ASP A 206 4.59 20.04 -24.25
N PHE A 207 4.60 19.66 -22.98
CA PHE A 207 5.35 20.37 -21.94
C PHE A 207 6.87 20.15 -22.07
N CYS A 208 7.32 19.28 -22.98
CA CYS A 208 8.72 18.96 -23.24
C CYS A 208 9.46 18.37 -22.02
N LEU A 209 8.71 17.77 -21.10
CA LEU A 209 9.24 17.13 -19.90
C LEU A 209 9.04 15.62 -19.92
N ALA A 210 9.91 14.91 -19.23
CA ALA A 210 9.84 13.47 -18.99
C ALA A 210 10.46 13.12 -17.64
N ARG A 211 10.02 12.01 -17.05
CA ARG A 211 10.69 11.40 -15.89
C ARG A 211 11.59 10.26 -16.36
N HIS A 212 12.84 10.26 -15.92
CA HIS A 212 13.80 9.21 -16.22
C HIS A 212 14.33 8.60 -14.92
N MET A 213 14.54 7.28 -14.94
CA MET A 213 15.22 6.60 -13.85
C MET A 213 16.72 6.86 -13.94
N VAL A 214 17.30 7.33 -12.85
CA VAL A 214 18.73 7.66 -12.75
C VAL A 214 19.27 7.05 -11.46
N CYS A 215 20.44 6.41 -11.53
CA CYS A 215 21.17 6.00 -10.33
C CYS A 215 21.79 7.24 -9.66
N ASP A 216 21.44 7.50 -8.41
CA ASP A 216 21.99 8.61 -7.64
C ASP A 216 23.48 8.40 -7.36
N LYS A 217 24.33 9.41 -7.59
CA LYS A 217 25.79 9.23 -7.47
C LYS A 217 26.30 9.11 -6.04
N GLU A 218 25.50 9.51 -5.04
CA GLU A 218 25.91 9.45 -3.63
C GLU A 218 25.35 8.21 -2.96
N THR A 219 24.06 7.91 -3.16
CA THR A 219 23.41 6.77 -2.51
C THR A 219 23.38 5.51 -3.39
N HIS A 220 23.54 5.67 -4.70
CA HIS A 220 23.42 4.62 -5.71
C HIS A 220 22.06 3.90 -5.74
N TYR A 221 21.08 4.45 -5.03
CA TYR A 221 19.69 4.10 -5.24
C TYR A 221 19.17 4.72 -6.52
N GLN A 222 18.18 4.04 -7.08
CA GLN A 222 17.43 4.58 -8.20
C GLN A 222 16.58 5.76 -7.75
N SER A 223 16.57 6.82 -8.57
CA SER A 223 15.76 8.01 -8.37
C SER A 223 15.04 8.36 -9.66
N LEU A 224 13.73 8.58 -9.57
CA LEU A 224 12.92 9.02 -10.70
C LEU A 224 12.98 10.55 -10.80
N ARG A 225 13.84 11.07 -11.67
CA ARG A 225 14.09 12.51 -11.81
C ARG A 225 13.29 13.12 -12.95
N LEU A 226 12.78 14.33 -12.72
CA LEU A 226 12.16 15.14 -13.76
C LEU A 226 13.27 15.79 -14.61
N THR A 227 13.14 15.70 -15.92
CA THR A 227 14.14 16.15 -16.89
C THR A 227 13.45 16.71 -18.13
N TRP A 228 14.17 17.52 -18.90
CA TRP A 228 13.74 17.91 -20.24
C TRP A 228 13.79 16.70 -21.18
N ALA A 229 12.70 16.44 -21.87
CA ALA A 229 12.64 15.40 -22.90
C ALA A 229 13.52 15.81 -24.09
N SER A 230 14.18 14.84 -24.73
CA SER A 230 15.05 15.15 -25.86
C SER A 230 14.27 15.66 -27.07
N LYS A 231 14.93 16.40 -27.98
CA LYS A 231 14.32 16.80 -29.26
C LYS A 231 13.80 15.58 -30.02
N THR A 232 14.53 14.48 -29.96
CA THR A 232 14.12 13.20 -30.54
C THR A 232 12.78 12.72 -29.96
N ASN A 233 12.62 12.69 -28.63
CA ASN A 233 11.35 12.32 -27.99
C ASN A 233 10.22 13.27 -28.38
N CYS A 234 10.46 14.58 -28.26
CA CYS A 234 9.45 15.57 -28.57
C CYS A 234 9.06 15.59 -30.06
N ASN A 235 9.93 15.13 -30.96
CA ASN A 235 9.61 14.91 -32.37
C ASN A 235 8.76 13.66 -32.60
N GLN A 236 8.94 12.60 -31.81
CA GLN A 236 8.04 11.44 -31.80
C GLN A 236 6.65 11.83 -31.27
N ARG A 237 6.59 12.64 -30.22
CA ARG A 237 5.34 13.23 -29.68
C ARG A 237 4.60 14.06 -30.72
N ARG A 238 5.33 14.95 -31.43
CA ARG A 238 4.80 15.72 -32.56
C ARG A 238 4.17 14.81 -33.62
N GLY A 239 4.84 13.72 -33.99
CA GLY A 239 4.37 12.74 -34.98
C GLY A 239 3.02 12.08 -34.65
N ARG A 240 2.52 12.21 -33.41
CA ARG A 240 1.20 11.69 -33.00
C ARG A 240 0.03 12.47 -33.60
N ALA A 241 0.23 13.73 -33.98
CA ALA A 241 -0.81 14.57 -34.59
C ALA A 241 -0.99 14.38 -36.11
N GLY A 242 -0.02 13.79 -36.81
CA GLY A 242 0.03 13.73 -38.29
C GLY A 242 -0.44 12.42 -38.91
N ARG A 243 -1.24 11.64 -38.19
CA ARG A 243 -1.60 10.26 -38.60
C ARG A 243 -2.83 10.18 -39.50
N VAL A 244 -3.85 10.98 -39.23
CA VAL A 244 -5.15 10.91 -39.92
C VAL A 244 -5.47 12.17 -40.70
N SER A 245 -4.93 13.32 -40.29
CA SER A 245 -5.14 14.61 -40.94
C SER A 245 -3.98 15.56 -40.66
N MET A 246 -4.04 16.78 -41.23
CA MET A 246 -3.09 17.84 -40.89
C MET A 246 -3.12 18.11 -39.37
N GLY A 247 -1.96 17.95 -38.74
CA GLY A 247 -1.81 18.01 -37.29
C GLY A 247 -1.22 19.33 -36.79
N TYR A 248 -1.36 19.56 -35.48
CA TYR A 248 -0.80 20.74 -34.82
C TYR A 248 -0.08 20.32 -33.54
N CYS A 249 1.14 20.82 -33.33
CA CYS A 249 1.94 20.57 -32.14
C CYS A 249 2.33 21.88 -31.46
N TYR A 250 1.96 22.02 -30.18
CA TYR A 250 2.23 23.18 -29.35
C TYR A 250 3.24 22.81 -28.28
N ARG A 251 4.46 23.34 -28.39
CA ARG A 251 5.54 23.12 -27.41
C ARG A 251 5.53 24.25 -26.40
N LEU A 252 5.39 23.92 -25.12
CA LEU A 252 5.34 24.92 -24.04
C LEU A 252 6.75 25.33 -23.58
N VAL A 253 7.63 25.64 -24.54
CA VAL A 253 8.97 26.20 -24.36
C VAL A 253 9.20 27.31 -25.38
N THR A 254 10.17 28.19 -25.14
CA THR A 254 10.57 29.21 -26.11
C THR A 254 11.41 28.60 -27.23
N LYS A 255 11.41 29.20 -28.42
CA LYS A 255 12.28 28.81 -29.55
C LYS A 255 13.76 28.90 -29.18
N GLU A 256 14.13 29.89 -28.38
CA GLU A 256 15.50 30.04 -27.88
C GLU A 256 15.90 28.87 -26.97
N PHE A 257 15.05 28.55 -25.98
CA PHE A 257 15.27 27.41 -25.08
C PHE A 257 15.30 26.08 -25.82
N TRP A 258 14.40 25.89 -26.79
CA TRP A 258 14.40 24.71 -27.66
C TRP A 258 15.71 24.53 -28.42
N ARG A 259 16.32 25.61 -28.93
CA ARG A 259 17.57 25.52 -29.69
C ARG A 259 18.78 25.24 -28.81
N ASN A 260 18.86 25.91 -27.67
CA ASN A 260 20.09 25.99 -26.88
C ASN A 260 20.12 25.02 -25.68
N GLU A 261 18.97 24.71 -25.08
CA GLU A 261 18.90 24.00 -23.78
C GLU A 261 18.31 22.58 -23.89
N ILE A 262 17.40 22.32 -24.83
CA ILE A 262 16.80 20.98 -25.00
C ILE A 262 17.83 20.03 -25.65
N PRO A 263 18.15 18.89 -25.00
CA PRO A 263 19.13 17.94 -25.53
C PRO A 263 18.62 17.24 -26.79
N ASP A 264 19.50 16.96 -27.74
CA ASP A 264 19.11 16.32 -29.00
C ASP A 264 18.67 14.86 -28.81
N TYR A 265 19.35 14.13 -27.91
CA TYR A 265 19.18 12.70 -27.66
C TYR A 265 19.09 12.40 -26.16
N VAL A 266 18.50 11.26 -25.83
CA VAL A 266 18.45 10.73 -24.46
C VAL A 266 19.80 10.10 -24.12
N VAL A 267 20.25 10.25 -22.87
CA VAL A 267 21.42 9.52 -22.37
C VAL A 267 21.09 8.02 -22.31
N PRO A 268 21.90 7.14 -22.96
CA PRO A 268 21.66 5.69 -23.01
C PRO A 268 21.49 5.06 -21.63
N GLU A 269 20.61 4.07 -21.52
CA GLU A 269 20.29 3.42 -20.24
C GLU A 269 21.50 2.72 -19.61
N MET A 270 22.34 2.11 -20.44
CA MET A 270 23.59 1.45 -20.03
C MET A 270 24.55 2.38 -19.27
N VAL A 271 24.42 3.71 -19.39
CA VAL A 271 25.26 4.68 -18.68
C VAL A 271 24.60 5.23 -17.41
N ARG A 272 23.28 5.04 -17.23
CA ARG A 272 22.50 5.63 -16.12
C ARG A 272 21.82 4.61 -15.20
N ALA A 273 21.74 3.34 -15.60
CA ALA A 273 21.05 2.27 -14.88
C ALA A 273 22.03 1.30 -14.18
N PRO A 274 21.57 0.55 -13.16
CA PRO A 274 22.39 -0.48 -12.50
C PRO A 274 22.76 -1.62 -13.46
N LEU A 275 24.04 -2.03 -13.47
CA LEU A 275 24.59 -2.96 -14.47
C LEU A 275 24.53 -4.45 -14.05
N ALA A 276 23.86 -4.76 -12.93
CA ALA A 276 23.96 -6.07 -12.28
C ALA A 276 23.51 -7.22 -13.20
N ASN A 277 22.41 -7.01 -13.93
CA ASN A 277 21.88 -8.01 -14.88
C ASN A 277 22.81 -8.22 -16.08
N ILE A 278 23.34 -7.14 -16.69
CA ILE A 278 24.38 -7.27 -17.73
C ILE A 278 25.57 -8.04 -17.19
N MET A 279 26.04 -7.73 -15.98
CA MET A 279 27.24 -8.33 -15.41
C MET A 279 27.11 -9.85 -15.25
N LEU A 280 25.95 -10.34 -14.80
CA LEU A 280 25.66 -11.77 -14.74
C LEU A 280 25.60 -12.40 -16.15
N LYS A 281 25.00 -11.72 -17.14
CA LYS A 281 24.98 -12.20 -18.53
C LYS A 281 26.40 -12.27 -19.13
N VAL A 282 27.27 -11.29 -18.85
CA VAL A 282 28.69 -11.28 -19.27
C VAL A 282 29.42 -12.50 -18.72
N LYS A 283 29.19 -12.81 -17.44
CA LYS A 283 29.79 -13.97 -16.77
C LYS A 283 29.23 -15.29 -17.26
N LEU A 284 27.91 -15.39 -17.46
CA LEU A 284 27.26 -16.58 -17.98
C LEU A 284 27.75 -16.93 -19.39
N LEU A 285 27.98 -15.92 -20.23
CA LEU A 285 28.46 -16.09 -21.61
C LEU A 285 30.00 -16.23 -21.72
N ASP A 286 30.72 -16.25 -20.59
CA ASP A 286 32.19 -16.32 -20.50
C ASP A 286 32.90 -15.33 -21.46
N MET A 287 32.45 -14.07 -21.45
CA MET A 287 32.93 -13.08 -22.41
C MET A 287 34.24 -12.39 -22.03
N GLY A 288 34.90 -12.84 -20.95
CA GLY A 288 36.13 -12.29 -20.39
C GLY A 288 35.90 -11.27 -19.26
N ASP A 289 36.93 -10.48 -18.96
CA ASP A 289 36.88 -9.43 -17.94
C ASP A 289 35.80 -8.37 -18.26
N PRO A 290 34.83 -8.13 -17.37
CA PRO A 290 33.73 -7.21 -17.65
C PRO A 290 34.14 -5.77 -17.93
N ARG A 291 35.21 -5.27 -17.29
CA ARG A 291 35.70 -3.89 -17.51
C ARG A 291 36.20 -3.72 -18.94
N SER A 292 37.04 -4.65 -19.37
CA SER A 292 37.59 -4.68 -20.73
C SER A 292 36.48 -4.83 -21.77
N LEU A 293 35.49 -5.68 -21.51
CA LEU A 293 34.38 -5.90 -22.44
C LEU A 293 33.49 -4.66 -22.57
N LEU A 294 32.97 -4.13 -21.46
CA LEU A 294 32.02 -3.02 -21.47
C LEU A 294 32.65 -1.71 -21.97
N SER A 295 33.97 -1.56 -21.89
CA SER A 295 34.69 -0.44 -22.53
C SER A 295 34.52 -0.39 -24.07
N THR A 296 34.17 -1.52 -24.70
CA THR A 296 33.96 -1.63 -26.16
C THR A 296 32.51 -1.41 -26.59
N ALA A 297 31.61 -1.16 -25.65
CA ALA A 297 30.19 -0.93 -25.92
C ALA A 297 29.96 0.39 -26.66
N LEU A 298 28.77 0.55 -27.26
CA LEU A 298 28.41 1.73 -28.04
C LEU A 298 28.54 3.02 -27.21
N SER A 299 28.10 2.98 -25.95
CA SER A 299 28.33 4.06 -24.97
C SER A 299 28.77 3.43 -23.65
N PRO A 300 30.09 3.36 -23.37
CA PRO A 300 30.61 2.60 -22.24
C PRO A 300 30.18 3.21 -20.89
N PRO A 301 29.81 2.37 -19.89
CA PRO A 301 29.56 2.84 -18.53
C PRO A 301 30.84 3.28 -17.82
N GLN A 302 30.69 4.01 -16.70
CA GLN A 302 31.83 4.41 -15.89
C GLN A 302 32.47 3.21 -15.18
N LEU A 303 33.79 3.21 -15.05
CA LEU A 303 34.53 2.11 -14.42
C LEU A 303 34.12 1.91 -12.95
N ASN A 304 33.89 2.98 -12.21
CA ASN A 304 33.44 2.91 -10.81
C ASN A 304 32.07 2.21 -10.67
N ASP A 305 31.17 2.42 -11.62
CA ASP A 305 29.84 1.78 -11.61
C ASP A 305 29.96 0.27 -11.84
N ILE A 306 30.87 -0.15 -12.73
CA ILE A 306 31.21 -1.57 -12.95
C ILE A 306 31.78 -2.18 -11.67
N GLU A 307 32.76 -1.52 -11.06
CA GLU A 307 33.45 -2.00 -9.86
C GLU A 307 32.49 -2.16 -8.68
N ARG A 308 31.61 -1.17 -8.46
CA ARG A 308 30.57 -1.23 -7.41
C ARG A 308 29.54 -2.31 -7.69
N THR A 309 29.09 -2.46 -8.94
CA THR A 309 28.15 -3.52 -9.33
C THR A 309 28.71 -4.91 -9.02
N ILE A 310 30.02 -5.13 -9.23
CA ILE A 310 30.68 -6.39 -8.89
C ILE A 310 30.67 -6.63 -7.38
N LEU A 311 30.90 -5.60 -6.56
CA LEU A 311 30.83 -5.70 -5.10
C LEU A 311 29.40 -6.00 -4.62
N GLN A 312 28.37 -5.38 -5.21
CA GLN A 312 26.97 -5.67 -4.91
C GLN A 312 26.59 -7.10 -5.27
N LEU A 313 27.07 -7.62 -6.41
CA LEU A 313 26.84 -9.02 -6.79
C LEU A 313 27.58 -10.02 -5.87
N LYS A 314 28.72 -9.63 -5.29
CA LYS A 314 29.40 -10.41 -4.24
C LYS A 314 28.60 -10.39 -2.93
N GLU A 315 28.07 -9.25 -2.52
CA GLU A 315 27.21 -9.12 -1.34
C GLU A 315 25.91 -9.93 -1.49
N MET A 316 25.32 -9.92 -2.68
CA MET A 316 24.14 -10.74 -2.99
C MET A 316 24.43 -12.24 -2.93
N GLY A 317 25.70 -12.64 -3.09
CA GLY A 317 26.15 -14.02 -3.18
C GLY A 317 26.08 -14.60 -4.60
N ALA A 318 25.89 -13.76 -5.63
CA ALA A 318 25.85 -14.16 -7.03
C ALA A 318 27.25 -14.38 -7.62
N LEU A 319 28.26 -13.66 -7.09
CA LEU A 319 29.67 -13.84 -7.42
C LEU A 319 30.46 -14.28 -6.20
N SER A 320 31.46 -15.14 -6.42
CA SER A 320 32.36 -15.61 -5.35
C SER A 320 33.22 -14.46 -4.81
N VAL A 321 33.42 -14.42 -3.50
CA VAL A 321 34.32 -13.44 -2.86
C VAL A 321 35.81 -13.82 -3.03
N GLY A 322 36.12 -15.11 -3.17
CA GLY A 322 37.44 -15.67 -3.51
C GLY A 322 38.53 -15.50 -2.45
N ASN A 323 38.98 -16.61 -1.85
CA ASN A 323 40.19 -16.72 -1.01
C ASN A 323 41.22 -17.68 -1.63
N ASP A 324 41.14 -17.93 -2.94
CA ASP A 324 42.12 -18.76 -3.63
C ASP A 324 43.48 -18.05 -3.48
N GLY A 325 44.53 -18.77 -3.06
CA GLY A 325 45.86 -18.23 -2.68
C GLY A 325 46.63 -17.39 -3.73
N GLN A 326 45.96 -16.89 -4.77
CA GLN A 326 46.40 -15.87 -5.72
C GLN A 326 45.70 -14.51 -5.47
N GLY A 327 45.50 -14.12 -4.22
CA GLY A 327 45.04 -12.78 -3.86
C GLY A 327 43.57 -12.50 -4.23
N GLN A 328 42.91 -11.71 -3.38
CA GLN A 328 41.53 -11.30 -3.56
C GLN A 328 41.40 -10.47 -4.85
N LYS A 329 40.81 -11.02 -5.92
CA LYS A 329 40.47 -10.22 -7.11
C LYS A 329 39.30 -9.29 -6.76
N ARG A 330 39.61 -8.10 -6.24
CA ARG A 330 38.62 -7.14 -5.74
C ARG A 330 37.47 -6.89 -6.71
N PHE A 331 37.81 -6.65 -7.98
CA PHE A 331 36.86 -6.29 -9.05
C PHE A 331 36.62 -7.42 -10.04
N ASP A 332 36.66 -8.67 -9.57
CA ASP A 332 36.31 -9.85 -10.36
C ASP A 332 35.77 -10.98 -9.45
N GLY A 333 35.09 -11.96 -10.03
CA GLY A 333 34.54 -13.11 -9.29
C GLY A 333 33.96 -14.18 -10.23
N GLU A 334 33.95 -15.42 -9.75
CA GLU A 334 33.33 -16.55 -10.45
C GLU A 334 31.83 -16.59 -10.16
N LEU A 335 31.03 -17.07 -11.13
CA LEU A 335 29.61 -17.29 -10.91
C LEU A 335 29.38 -18.37 -9.85
N THR A 336 28.59 -18.07 -8.82
CA THR A 336 28.11 -19.07 -7.86
C THR A 336 26.91 -19.85 -8.43
N PHE A 337 26.49 -20.92 -7.74
CA PHE A 337 25.25 -21.62 -8.07
C PHE A 337 24.04 -20.68 -8.06
N LEU A 338 23.93 -19.82 -7.03
CA LEU A 338 22.92 -18.77 -6.95
C LEU A 338 23.01 -17.84 -8.17
N GLY A 339 24.18 -17.29 -8.46
CA GLY A 339 24.35 -16.35 -9.57
C GLY A 339 23.98 -16.95 -10.94
N ARG A 340 24.21 -18.25 -11.15
CA ARG A 340 23.73 -18.94 -12.36
C ARG A 340 22.22 -19.03 -12.42
N ILE A 341 21.54 -19.36 -11.32
CA ILE A 341 20.07 -19.37 -11.29
C ILE A 341 19.56 -17.96 -11.61
N LEU A 342 20.08 -16.93 -10.95
CA LEU A 342 19.68 -15.54 -11.17
C LEU A 342 19.82 -15.12 -12.64
N ALA A 343 20.89 -15.54 -13.32
CA ALA A 343 21.12 -15.23 -14.72
C ALA A 343 20.12 -15.89 -15.70
N HIS A 344 19.42 -16.96 -15.29
CA HIS A 344 18.43 -17.68 -16.12
C HIS A 344 16.98 -17.25 -15.86
N LEU A 345 16.70 -16.60 -14.72
CA LEU A 345 15.35 -16.19 -14.36
C LEU A 345 15.03 -14.78 -14.91
N PRO A 346 13.84 -14.56 -15.50
CA PRO A 346 13.43 -13.27 -16.04
C PRO A 346 12.84 -12.33 -14.97
N VAL A 347 13.51 -12.22 -13.81
CA VAL A 347 13.05 -11.43 -12.65
C VAL A 347 14.19 -10.61 -12.06
N ASP A 348 13.87 -9.64 -11.18
CA ASP A 348 14.89 -8.94 -10.40
C ASP A 348 15.74 -9.91 -9.57
N LEU A 349 17.02 -9.57 -9.38
CA LEU A 349 17.97 -10.45 -8.71
C LEU A 349 17.57 -10.81 -7.27
N HIS A 350 16.92 -9.90 -6.52
CA HIS A 350 16.43 -10.19 -5.18
C HIS A 350 15.25 -11.17 -5.21
N LEU A 351 14.35 -11.06 -6.21
CA LEU A 351 13.25 -12.01 -6.40
C LEU A 351 13.77 -13.39 -6.79
N GLY A 352 14.80 -13.46 -7.64
CA GLY A 352 15.48 -14.71 -7.94
C GLY A 352 16.12 -15.34 -6.70
N LYS A 353 16.75 -14.54 -5.83
CA LYS A 353 17.30 -15.01 -4.54
C LYS A 353 16.18 -15.49 -3.61
N MET A 354 15.04 -14.82 -3.61
CA MET A 354 13.85 -15.23 -2.85
C MET A 354 13.35 -16.60 -3.27
N ILE A 355 13.31 -16.90 -4.57
CA ILE A 355 12.92 -18.22 -5.08
C ILE A 355 13.87 -19.30 -4.55
N VAL A 356 15.19 -19.06 -4.60
CA VAL A 356 16.19 -20.01 -4.10
C VAL A 356 16.07 -20.23 -2.59
N LEU A 357 15.92 -19.16 -1.82
CA LEU A 357 15.68 -19.29 -0.37
C LEU A 357 14.33 -19.96 -0.07
N GLY A 358 13.30 -19.69 -0.87
CA GLY A 358 12.01 -20.37 -0.81
C GLY A 358 12.14 -21.88 -1.01
N HIS A 359 13.00 -22.32 -1.95
CA HIS A 359 13.35 -23.73 -2.08
C HIS A 359 14.06 -24.27 -0.83
N VAL A 360 15.06 -23.54 -0.30
CA VAL A 360 15.83 -23.98 0.88
C VAL A 360 14.93 -24.20 2.11
N PHE A 361 13.97 -23.31 2.35
CA PHE A 361 13.08 -23.38 3.50
C PHE A 361 11.73 -24.06 3.22
N GLY A 362 11.48 -24.51 1.98
CA GLY A 362 10.25 -25.17 1.53
C GLY A 362 9.00 -24.28 1.54
N CYS A 363 9.14 -23.03 1.13
CA CYS A 363 8.06 -22.10 0.77
C CYS A 363 8.20 -21.64 -0.70
N LEU A 364 8.64 -22.56 -1.59
CA LEU A 364 8.93 -22.26 -2.99
C LEU A 364 7.71 -21.74 -3.75
N GLU A 365 6.52 -22.33 -3.52
CA GLU A 365 5.28 -21.91 -4.19
C GLU A 365 4.96 -20.44 -3.88
N GLU A 366 5.01 -20.05 -2.60
CA GLU A 366 4.76 -18.67 -2.18
C GLU A 366 5.79 -17.72 -2.77
N CYS A 367 7.06 -18.10 -2.81
CA CYS A 367 8.13 -17.27 -3.36
C CYS A 367 8.02 -17.09 -4.88
N LEU A 368 7.59 -18.12 -5.62
CA LEU A 368 7.29 -18.03 -7.05
C LEU A 368 6.12 -17.07 -7.32
N ILE A 369 5.07 -17.13 -6.50
CA ILE A 369 3.93 -16.21 -6.61
C ILE A 369 4.37 -14.77 -6.34
N ILE A 370 5.18 -14.53 -5.30
CA ILE A 370 5.72 -13.20 -4.98
C ILE A 370 6.58 -12.70 -6.15
N ALA A 371 7.52 -13.52 -6.64
CA ALA A 371 8.39 -13.16 -7.74
C ALA A 371 7.60 -12.81 -9.02
N ALA A 372 6.59 -13.60 -9.37
CA ALA A 372 5.73 -13.32 -10.52
C ALA A 372 4.90 -12.04 -10.32
N SER A 373 4.36 -11.83 -9.11
CA SER A 373 3.51 -10.68 -8.79
C SER A 373 4.28 -9.36 -8.80
N LEU A 374 5.50 -9.34 -8.27
CA LEU A 374 6.33 -8.13 -8.15
C LEU A 374 7.14 -7.82 -9.42
N SER A 375 7.39 -8.82 -10.28
CA SER A 375 8.02 -8.59 -11.60
C SER A 375 7.08 -7.91 -12.60
N LEU A 376 5.77 -7.98 -12.35
CA LEU A 376 4.73 -7.37 -13.19
C LEU A 376 4.05 -6.21 -12.45
N LYS A 377 3.19 -5.48 -13.15
CA LYS A 377 2.36 -4.46 -12.51
C LYS A 377 1.37 -5.13 -11.55
N SER A 378 1.23 -4.54 -10.36
CA SER A 378 0.29 -4.98 -9.34
C SER A 378 -1.10 -5.27 -9.92
N PHE A 379 -1.64 -6.45 -9.59
CA PHE A 379 -3.01 -6.83 -9.93
C PHE A 379 -4.05 -6.22 -8.97
N PHE A 380 -3.64 -5.65 -7.83
CA PHE A 380 -4.54 -4.87 -6.99
C PHE A 380 -4.93 -3.58 -7.73
N ALA A 381 -6.23 -3.38 -7.93
CA ALA A 381 -6.76 -2.15 -8.45
C ALA A 381 -6.79 -1.09 -7.33
N MET A 382 -6.27 0.10 -7.63
CA MET A 382 -6.45 1.30 -6.81
C MET A 382 -7.16 2.37 -7.64
N PRO A 383 -8.47 2.22 -7.91
CA PRO A 383 -9.21 3.16 -8.75
C PRO A 383 -9.15 4.56 -8.14
N SER A 384 -8.95 5.57 -8.98
CA SER A 384 -8.77 6.96 -8.54
C SER A 384 -9.90 7.47 -7.62
N LEU A 385 -11.14 7.06 -7.89
CA LEU A 385 -12.34 7.42 -7.13
C LEU A 385 -12.62 6.51 -5.91
N GLN A 386 -11.97 5.35 -5.81
CA GLN A 386 -12.25 4.32 -4.79
C GLN A 386 -10.97 3.76 -4.16
N GLN A 387 -9.99 4.64 -3.90
CA GLN A 387 -8.68 4.24 -3.36
C GLN A 387 -8.79 3.46 -2.04
N LEU A 388 -9.71 3.85 -1.14
CA LEU A 388 -9.94 3.14 0.11
C LEU A 388 -10.46 1.71 -0.08
N ALA A 389 -11.30 1.48 -1.10
CA ALA A 389 -11.83 0.14 -1.37
C ALA A 389 -10.70 -0.81 -1.82
N GLY A 390 -9.83 -0.33 -2.70
CA GLY A 390 -8.63 -1.08 -3.13
C GLY A 390 -7.70 -1.40 -1.95
N TYR A 391 -7.44 -0.42 -1.09
CA TYR A 391 -6.61 -0.62 0.10
C TYR A 391 -7.22 -1.59 1.10
N ARG A 392 -8.53 -1.46 1.36
CA ARG A 392 -9.28 -2.36 2.24
C ARG A 392 -9.22 -3.80 1.73
N SER A 393 -9.35 -4.01 0.42
CA SER A 393 -9.19 -5.33 -0.17
C SER A 393 -7.78 -5.90 0.07
N LYS A 394 -6.74 -5.10 -0.23
CA LYS A 394 -5.35 -5.52 -0.03
C LYS A 394 -5.06 -5.88 1.44
N LEU A 395 -5.56 -5.09 2.40
CA LEU A 395 -5.49 -5.39 3.83
C LEU A 395 -6.21 -6.71 4.19
N SER A 396 -7.39 -6.95 3.61
CA SER A 396 -8.16 -8.18 3.85
C SER A 396 -7.35 -9.41 3.44
N PHE A 397 -6.68 -9.37 2.28
CA PHE A 397 -5.81 -10.46 1.82
C PHE A 397 -4.53 -10.60 2.62
N ALA A 398 -4.11 -9.59 3.37
CA ALA A 398 -2.95 -9.70 4.27
C ALA A 398 -3.23 -10.60 5.49
N HIS A 399 -4.51 -10.90 5.79
CA HIS A 399 -4.95 -11.74 6.91
C HIS A 399 -4.35 -11.34 8.27
N GLY A 400 -4.22 -10.03 8.50
CA GLY A 400 -3.66 -9.47 9.74
C GLY A 400 -2.14 -9.41 9.80
N VAL A 401 -1.42 -9.92 8.79
CA VAL A 401 0.04 -9.76 8.68
C VAL A 401 0.36 -8.48 7.91
N GLN A 402 1.25 -7.66 8.45
CA GLN A 402 1.65 -6.38 7.87
C GLN A 402 2.68 -6.55 6.73
N SER A 403 2.30 -7.25 5.67
CA SER A 403 3.17 -7.57 4.52
C SER A 403 2.45 -7.48 3.18
N ASP A 404 2.99 -6.66 2.28
CA ASP A 404 2.50 -6.55 0.90
C ASP A 404 2.66 -7.87 0.14
N SER A 405 3.81 -8.53 0.27
CA SER A 405 4.12 -9.80 -0.40
C SER A 405 3.14 -10.91 0.01
N ILE A 406 2.80 -11.01 1.29
CA ILE A 406 1.84 -12.01 1.79
C ILE A 406 0.42 -11.71 1.26
N ALA A 407 0.03 -10.43 1.13
CA ALA A 407 -1.25 -10.08 0.53
C ALA A 407 -1.33 -10.54 -0.94
N PHE A 408 -0.25 -10.42 -1.72
CA PHE A 408 -0.19 -10.96 -3.09
C PHE A 408 -0.35 -12.49 -3.11
N VAL A 409 0.37 -13.21 -2.24
CA VAL A 409 0.26 -14.68 -2.13
C VAL A 409 -1.17 -15.11 -1.84
N ASN A 410 -1.79 -14.53 -0.83
CA ASN A 410 -3.14 -14.92 -0.40
C ASN A 410 -4.19 -14.60 -1.47
N ALA A 411 -4.09 -13.43 -2.13
CA ALA A 411 -5.00 -13.06 -3.22
C ALA A 411 -4.86 -14.00 -4.44
N PHE A 412 -3.63 -14.33 -4.82
CA PHE A 412 -3.36 -15.26 -5.92
C PHE A 412 -3.86 -16.67 -5.60
N LYS A 413 -3.54 -17.20 -4.39
CA LYS A 413 -4.01 -18.53 -3.96
C LYS A 413 -5.53 -18.59 -3.87
N ALA A 414 -6.20 -17.54 -3.41
CA ALA A 414 -7.66 -17.47 -3.38
C ALA A 414 -8.26 -17.55 -4.79
N TRP A 415 -7.76 -16.72 -5.73
CA TRP A 415 -8.20 -16.75 -7.12
C TRP A 415 -7.93 -18.11 -7.79
N HIS A 416 -6.71 -18.64 -7.66
CA HIS A 416 -6.28 -19.90 -8.27
C HIS A 416 -7.08 -21.10 -7.74
N THR A 417 -7.37 -21.11 -6.43
CA THR A 417 -8.18 -22.17 -5.79
C THR A 417 -9.63 -22.12 -6.26
N SER A 418 -10.26 -20.95 -6.28
CA SER A 418 -11.64 -20.80 -6.77
C SER A 418 -11.77 -21.15 -8.26
N ARG A 419 -10.74 -20.86 -9.06
CA ARG A 419 -10.66 -21.29 -10.46
C ARG A 419 -10.55 -22.82 -10.58
N SER A 420 -9.70 -23.45 -9.77
CA SER A 420 -9.50 -24.90 -9.74
C SER A 420 -10.74 -25.67 -9.29
N LYS A 421 -11.47 -25.15 -8.29
CA LYS A 421 -12.76 -25.70 -7.82
C LYS A 421 -13.91 -25.54 -8.82
N GLY A 422 -13.72 -24.71 -9.84
CA GLY A 422 -14.70 -24.47 -10.89
C GLY A 422 -15.66 -23.30 -10.63
N GLU A 423 -15.51 -22.59 -9.50
CA GLU A 423 -16.34 -21.44 -9.12
C GLU A 423 -16.16 -20.25 -10.08
N LEU A 424 -14.95 -20.07 -10.61
CA LEU A 424 -14.59 -18.97 -11.53
C LEU A 424 -14.43 -19.44 -13.00
N ARG A 425 -15.12 -20.51 -13.42
CA ARG A 425 -15.06 -20.99 -14.82
C ARG A 425 -15.65 -20.02 -15.83
N HIS A 426 -16.73 -19.34 -15.46
CA HIS A 426 -17.39 -18.38 -16.35
C HIS A 426 -16.68 -17.03 -16.28
N PRO A 427 -16.30 -16.42 -17.43
CA PRO A 427 -15.62 -15.12 -17.45
C PRO A 427 -16.36 -14.01 -16.71
N LYS A 428 -17.70 -14.07 -16.68
CA LYS A 428 -18.54 -13.12 -15.94
C LYS A 428 -18.34 -13.25 -14.42
N SER A 429 -18.36 -14.47 -13.89
CA SER A 429 -18.15 -14.75 -12.46
C SER A 429 -16.74 -14.38 -12.02
N GLU A 430 -15.74 -14.64 -12.86
CA GLU A 430 -14.36 -14.22 -12.60
C GLU A 430 -14.22 -12.68 -12.60
N LEU A 431 -14.89 -11.99 -13.52
CA LEU A 431 -14.92 -10.53 -13.54
C LEU A 431 -15.66 -9.93 -12.33
N GLU A 432 -16.76 -10.53 -11.90
CA GLU A 432 -17.49 -10.14 -10.69
C GLU A 432 -16.62 -10.32 -9.44
N TRP A 433 -15.94 -11.47 -9.30
CA TRP A 433 -14.98 -11.72 -8.23
C TRP A 433 -13.85 -10.67 -8.23
N GLY A 434 -13.31 -10.33 -9.41
CA GLY A 434 -12.30 -9.28 -9.54
C GLY A 434 -12.81 -7.91 -9.09
N LYS A 435 -14.05 -7.54 -9.42
CA LYS A 435 -14.66 -6.28 -8.99
C LYS A 435 -14.87 -6.23 -7.48
N GLU A 436 -15.42 -7.28 -6.89
CA GLU A 436 -15.67 -7.39 -5.45
C GLU A 436 -14.37 -7.30 -4.63
N ASN A 437 -13.30 -7.89 -5.15
CA ASN A 437 -12.00 -7.94 -4.49
C ASN A 437 -11.03 -6.84 -4.98
N CYS A 438 -11.46 -5.87 -5.79
CA CYS A 438 -10.56 -4.85 -6.36
C CYS A 438 -9.31 -5.46 -7.02
N ILE A 439 -9.46 -6.52 -7.81
CA ILE A 439 -8.39 -7.24 -8.53
C ILE A 439 -8.62 -7.14 -10.04
N GLN A 440 -7.57 -6.74 -10.77
CA GLN A 440 -7.55 -6.69 -12.23
C GLN A 440 -7.34 -8.10 -12.82
N ILE A 441 -8.41 -8.73 -13.32
CA ILE A 441 -8.39 -10.12 -13.80
C ILE A 441 -7.37 -10.38 -14.91
N LYS A 442 -7.13 -9.42 -15.81
CA LYS A 442 -6.08 -9.60 -16.82
C LYS A 442 -4.68 -9.65 -16.20
N ARG A 443 -4.41 -8.84 -15.17
CA ARG A 443 -3.10 -8.78 -14.50
C ARG A 443 -2.82 -10.05 -13.70
N ILE A 444 -3.79 -10.54 -12.94
CA ILE A 444 -3.60 -11.78 -12.17
C ILE A 444 -3.40 -13.00 -13.08
N ARG A 445 -3.98 -13.00 -14.29
CA ARG A 445 -3.70 -14.01 -15.31
C ARG A 445 -2.28 -13.89 -15.90
N GLU A 446 -1.82 -12.68 -16.20
CA GLU A 446 -0.42 -12.44 -16.60
C GLU A 446 0.57 -12.93 -15.52
N VAL A 447 0.24 -12.70 -14.24
CA VAL A 447 1.02 -13.24 -13.10
C VAL A 447 0.96 -14.76 -13.06
N ALA A 448 -0.18 -15.39 -13.35
CA ALA A 448 -0.29 -16.85 -13.39
C ALA A 448 0.54 -17.46 -14.53
N GLU A 449 0.58 -16.81 -15.70
CA GLU A 449 1.42 -17.22 -16.83
C GLU A 449 2.91 -17.13 -16.47
N LEU A 450 3.35 -16.04 -15.84
CA LEU A 450 4.73 -15.90 -15.38
C LEU A 450 5.06 -16.88 -14.24
N TYR A 451 4.12 -17.14 -13.34
CA TYR A 451 4.29 -18.14 -12.28
C TYR A 451 4.58 -19.53 -12.86
N GLU A 452 3.84 -19.97 -13.88
CA GLU A 452 4.10 -21.27 -14.53
C GLU A 452 5.44 -21.28 -15.29
N ASP A 453 5.80 -20.20 -16.00
CA ASP A 453 7.12 -20.08 -16.66
C ASP A 453 8.27 -20.14 -15.63
N LEU A 454 8.14 -19.45 -14.51
CA LEU A 454 9.14 -19.49 -13.43
C LEU A 454 9.24 -20.89 -12.81
N LYS A 455 8.10 -21.54 -12.52
CA LYS A 455 8.04 -22.90 -12.01
C LYS A 455 8.72 -23.90 -12.95
N GLU A 456 8.51 -23.77 -14.26
CA GLU A 456 9.17 -24.59 -15.27
C GLU A 456 10.68 -24.34 -15.30
N ARG A 457 11.13 -23.08 -15.30
CA ARG A 457 12.56 -22.74 -15.29
C ARG A 457 13.27 -23.23 -14.03
N THR A 458 12.65 -23.11 -12.86
CA THR A 458 13.24 -23.56 -11.60
C THR A 458 13.36 -25.08 -11.53
N SER A 459 12.46 -25.81 -12.20
CA SER A 459 12.52 -27.27 -12.26
C SER A 459 13.80 -27.81 -12.88
N GLN A 460 14.43 -27.05 -13.80
CA GLN A 460 15.73 -27.40 -14.41
C GLN A 460 16.86 -27.44 -13.38
N PHE A 461 16.67 -26.84 -12.21
CA PHE A 461 17.60 -26.82 -11.09
C PHE A 461 17.20 -27.79 -9.96
N ASN A 462 16.30 -28.74 -10.24
CA ASN A 462 15.73 -29.68 -9.26
C ASN A 462 14.92 -29.00 -8.14
N MET A 463 14.35 -27.81 -8.43
CA MET A 463 13.48 -27.08 -7.53
C MET A 463 12.02 -27.29 -7.95
N HIS A 464 11.30 -28.13 -7.21
CA HIS A 464 9.92 -28.53 -7.53
C HIS A 464 8.92 -28.04 -6.48
N VAL A 465 7.74 -27.61 -6.95
CA VAL A 465 6.58 -27.28 -6.11
C VAL A 465 5.83 -28.56 -5.74
N ILE A 466 5.38 -28.65 -4.49
CA ILE A 466 4.61 -29.81 -4.00
C ILE A 466 3.14 -29.65 -4.46
N GLU A 467 2.67 -30.55 -5.33
CA GLU A 467 1.34 -30.43 -5.96
C GLU A 467 0.17 -30.74 -5.02
N ASN A 468 0.39 -31.52 -3.96
CA ASN A 468 -0.63 -31.90 -2.97
C ASN A 468 -0.10 -31.70 -1.54
N PRO A 469 -0.07 -30.46 -1.04
CA PRO A 469 0.32 -30.21 0.34
C PRO A 469 -0.71 -30.82 1.30
N VAL A 470 -0.23 -31.51 2.33
CA VAL A 470 -1.10 -32.01 3.42
C VAL A 470 -1.76 -30.80 4.10
N PRO A 471 -3.05 -30.87 4.47
CA PRO A 471 -3.70 -29.79 5.22
C PRO A 471 -2.91 -29.45 6.48
N MET A 472 -2.40 -28.22 6.52
CA MET A 472 -1.60 -27.70 7.63
C MET A 472 -2.51 -27.41 8.81
N ASP A 473 -2.08 -27.79 10.02
CA ASP A 473 -2.74 -27.34 11.24
C ASP A 473 -2.45 -25.84 11.50
N TYR A 474 -3.15 -25.26 12.48
CA TYR A 474 -3.05 -23.83 12.78
C TYR A 474 -1.62 -23.41 13.19
N ALA A 475 -0.93 -24.25 13.96
CA ALA A 475 0.43 -23.99 14.41
C ALA A 475 1.43 -24.00 13.24
N SER A 476 1.29 -24.96 12.32
CA SER A 476 2.12 -25.06 11.12
C SER A 476 1.89 -23.88 10.17
N LEU A 477 0.67 -23.34 10.09
CA LEU A 477 0.39 -22.16 9.28
C LEU A 477 1.14 -20.93 9.77
N HIS A 478 1.17 -20.68 11.09
CA HIS A 478 1.93 -19.57 11.67
C HIS A 478 3.44 -19.76 11.52
N LYS A 479 3.93 -21.00 11.72
CA LYS A 479 5.33 -21.36 11.47
C LYS A 479 5.73 -21.06 10.02
N GLN A 480 4.91 -21.48 9.05
CA GLN A 480 5.17 -21.22 7.63
C GLN A 480 5.17 -19.72 7.29
N ARG A 481 4.25 -18.95 7.88
CA ARG A 481 4.20 -17.49 7.71
C ARG A 481 5.48 -16.82 8.23
N PHE A 482 5.94 -17.22 9.41
CA PHE A 482 7.19 -16.71 9.97
C PHE A 482 8.39 -17.05 9.07
N ILE A 483 8.50 -18.31 8.62
CA ILE A 483 9.54 -18.75 7.68
C ILE A 483 9.52 -17.90 6.40
N LEU A 484 8.34 -17.65 5.84
CA LEU A 484 8.21 -16.81 4.64
C LEU A 484 8.68 -15.37 4.89
N GLN A 485 8.37 -14.78 6.06
CA GLN A 485 8.90 -13.44 6.43
C GLN A 485 10.43 -13.45 6.53
N VAL A 486 11.03 -14.50 7.11
CA VAL A 486 12.50 -14.66 7.18
C VAL A 486 13.10 -14.80 5.77
N VAL A 487 12.46 -15.55 4.86
CA VAL A 487 12.89 -15.68 3.47
C VAL A 487 12.83 -14.34 2.74
N ILE A 488 11.76 -13.56 2.93
CA ILE A 488 11.62 -12.19 2.40
C ILE A 488 12.77 -11.32 2.93
N ALA A 489 13.06 -11.39 4.23
CA ALA A 489 14.17 -10.65 4.83
C ALA A 489 15.53 -11.06 4.23
N GLY A 490 15.80 -12.35 4.07
CA GLY A 490 17.06 -12.84 3.50
C GLY A 490 17.23 -12.52 2.02
N ALA A 491 16.14 -12.49 1.26
CA ALA A 491 16.15 -12.11 -0.15
C ALA A 491 16.51 -10.64 -0.35
N TYR A 492 15.95 -9.76 0.49
CA TYR A 492 16.13 -8.32 0.39
C TYR A 492 17.24 -7.74 1.27
N TYR A 493 18.08 -8.58 1.90
CA TYR A 493 19.31 -8.09 2.53
C TYR A 493 20.12 -7.24 1.52
N PRO A 494 20.56 -6.00 1.85
CA PRO A 494 20.55 -5.36 3.18
C PRO A 494 19.42 -4.33 3.44
N ASN A 495 18.31 -4.32 2.67
CA ASN A 495 17.22 -3.32 2.72
C ASN A 495 16.37 -3.37 4.01
N TYR A 496 17.01 -3.13 5.15
CA TYR A 496 16.44 -3.21 6.49
C TYR A 496 16.32 -1.85 7.14
N PHE A 497 15.21 -1.66 7.85
CA PHE A 497 14.87 -0.42 8.52
C PHE A 497 14.42 -0.70 9.95
N SER A 498 14.94 0.06 10.90
CA SER A 498 14.52 0.00 12.30
C SER A 498 13.45 1.04 12.61
N GLN A 499 12.57 0.73 13.54
CA GLN A 499 11.65 1.70 14.12
C GLN A 499 12.44 2.79 14.87
N GLY A 500 12.05 4.05 14.65
CA GLY A 500 12.57 5.20 15.39
C GLY A 500 12.00 5.31 16.79
N GLU A 501 12.76 5.97 17.66
CA GLU A 501 12.34 6.31 19.02
C GLU A 501 11.11 7.22 18.98
N MET A 502 10.17 6.96 19.89
CA MET A 502 8.93 7.72 20.02
C MET A 502 8.83 8.25 21.45
N ASP A 503 8.43 9.52 21.58
CA ASP A 503 8.11 10.10 22.88
C ASP A 503 6.74 9.58 23.35
N GLU A 504 6.77 8.51 24.15
CA GLU A 504 5.57 7.85 24.68
C GLU A 504 4.73 8.77 25.56
N GLU A 505 5.37 9.62 26.36
CA GLU A 505 4.66 10.54 27.26
C GLU A 505 3.87 11.57 26.45
N LEU A 506 4.50 12.14 25.42
CA LEU A 506 3.83 13.07 24.51
C LEU A 506 2.72 12.38 23.70
N ALA A 507 2.96 11.16 23.20
CA ALA A 507 1.99 10.42 22.41
C ALA A 507 0.76 10.00 23.24
N SER A 508 0.97 9.55 24.48
CA SER A 508 -0.09 9.20 25.44
C SER A 508 -0.90 10.44 25.84
N LYS A 509 -0.23 11.57 26.07
CA LYS A 509 -0.87 12.86 26.36
C LYS A 509 -1.73 13.36 25.20
N ASP A 510 -1.28 13.22 23.96
CA ASP A 510 -2.05 13.65 22.78
C ASP A 510 -3.26 12.74 22.47
N LEU A 511 -3.21 11.45 22.83
CA LEU A 511 -4.37 10.55 22.74
C LEU A 511 -5.31 10.62 23.95
N SER A 512 -4.97 11.37 25.00
CA SER A 512 -5.80 11.57 26.18
C SER A 512 -6.32 10.26 26.81
N GLY A 513 -5.51 9.19 26.77
CA GLY A 513 -5.85 7.87 27.32
C GLY A 513 -6.70 6.96 26.41
N HIS A 514 -6.99 7.36 25.17
CA HIS A 514 -7.67 6.50 24.19
C HIS A 514 -6.73 5.46 23.57
N ASP A 515 -7.28 4.30 23.16
CA ASP A 515 -6.51 3.19 22.57
C ASP A 515 -6.02 3.55 21.14
N PRO A 516 -4.69 3.60 20.89
CA PRO A 516 -4.14 3.89 19.56
C PRO A 516 -4.52 2.85 18.49
N LYS A 517 -4.95 1.64 18.89
CA LYS A 517 -5.36 0.58 17.96
C LYS A 517 -6.76 0.79 17.39
N THR A 518 -7.58 1.63 18.03
CA THR A 518 -8.99 1.85 17.65
C THR A 518 -9.35 3.31 17.39
N THR A 519 -8.48 4.26 17.74
CA THR A 519 -8.78 5.70 17.72
C THR A 519 -7.85 6.51 16.83
N VAL A 520 -8.40 7.52 16.15
CA VAL A 520 -7.65 8.54 15.38
C VAL A 520 -7.95 9.96 15.86
N LEU A 521 -6.98 10.86 15.69
CA LEU A 521 -7.07 12.27 16.06
C LEU A 521 -7.46 13.14 14.87
N VAL A 522 -8.37 14.08 15.11
CA VAL A 522 -8.83 15.08 14.15
C VAL A 522 -8.73 16.48 14.77
N ARG A 523 -8.16 17.45 14.06
CA ARG A 523 -7.86 18.80 14.56
C ARG A 523 -8.58 19.87 13.71
N ASN A 524 -8.67 21.09 14.24
CA ASN A 524 -9.28 22.26 13.58
C ASN A 524 -10.79 22.11 13.30
N LEU A 525 -11.50 21.61 14.31
CA LEU A 525 -12.96 21.49 14.29
C LEU A 525 -13.63 22.71 14.95
N PRO A 526 -14.82 23.12 14.45
CA PRO A 526 -15.57 24.29 14.95
C PRO A 526 -16.07 24.07 16.40
N PRO A 527 -16.34 25.16 17.15
CA PRO A 527 -17.12 25.09 18.38
C PRO A 527 -18.55 24.58 18.11
N TYR A 528 -19.24 24.04 19.14
CA TYR A 528 -20.58 23.42 19.04
C TYR A 528 -20.67 22.23 18.09
N SER A 529 -19.57 21.49 17.98
CA SER A 529 -19.39 20.25 17.22
C SER A 529 -20.48 19.17 17.31
N PHE A 530 -21.22 19.08 18.42
CA PHE A 530 -22.37 18.16 18.55
C PHE A 530 -23.42 18.40 17.45
N LEU A 531 -23.51 19.63 16.93
CA LEU A 531 -24.36 19.98 15.79
C LEU A 531 -23.94 19.28 14.49
N TYR A 532 -22.66 18.93 14.35
CA TYR A 532 -22.07 18.40 13.11
C TYR A 532 -21.69 16.92 13.19
N TYR A 533 -22.05 16.20 14.26
CA TYR A 533 -21.72 14.79 14.48
C TYR A 533 -22.07 13.89 13.29
N LYS A 534 -23.25 14.09 12.67
CA LYS A 534 -23.67 13.30 11.50
C LYS A 534 -22.79 13.56 10.26
N GLN A 535 -22.30 14.78 10.07
CA GLN A 535 -21.36 15.10 8.99
C GLN A 535 -20.01 14.40 9.24
N LEU A 536 -19.51 14.46 10.48
CA LEU A 536 -18.27 13.77 10.86
C LEU A 536 -18.39 12.25 10.69
N GLN A 537 -19.47 11.63 11.15
CA GLN A 537 -19.71 10.20 10.96
C GLN A 537 -19.79 9.84 9.46
N SER A 538 -20.35 10.72 8.62
CA SER A 538 -20.38 10.51 7.17
C SER A 538 -18.99 10.56 6.53
N LEU A 539 -18.05 11.39 7.04
CA LEU A 539 -16.68 11.44 6.53
C LEU A 539 -15.95 10.10 6.71
N PHE A 540 -16.18 9.42 7.84
CA PHE A 540 -15.52 8.15 8.18
C PHE A 540 -16.28 6.90 7.74
N ARG A 541 -17.45 7.05 7.12
CA ARG A 541 -18.31 5.92 6.69
C ARG A 541 -17.59 4.90 5.80
N GLN A 542 -16.65 5.36 4.98
CA GLN A 542 -15.87 4.48 4.09
C GLN A 542 -14.76 3.72 4.82
N CYS A 543 -14.31 4.22 5.97
CA CYS A 543 -13.30 3.58 6.81
C CYS A 543 -13.89 2.48 7.67
N GLY A 544 -15.04 2.74 8.29
CA GLY A 544 -15.70 1.80 9.21
C GLY A 544 -16.82 2.44 10.01
N GLN A 545 -17.41 1.68 10.93
CA GLN A 545 -18.44 2.19 11.83
C GLN A 545 -17.78 2.93 12.99
N VAL A 546 -18.05 4.23 13.10
CA VAL A 546 -17.62 5.06 14.24
C VAL A 546 -18.41 4.67 15.48
N LYS A 547 -17.69 4.31 16.54
CA LYS A 547 -18.22 3.97 17.87
C LYS A 547 -18.49 5.22 18.69
N SER A 548 -17.51 6.09 18.80
CA SER A 548 -17.62 7.32 19.60
C SER A 548 -16.75 8.41 18.99
N ILE A 549 -17.11 9.65 19.29
CA ILE A 549 -16.29 10.81 18.94
C ILE A 549 -16.17 11.65 20.21
N ALA A 550 -14.99 11.65 20.84
CA ALA A 550 -14.71 12.37 22.07
C ALA A 550 -14.00 13.71 21.81
N PHE A 551 -14.22 14.67 22.70
CA PHE A 551 -13.67 16.03 22.64
C PHE A 551 -12.71 16.28 23.80
N ASP A 552 -11.53 16.83 23.52
CA ASP A 552 -10.61 17.30 24.56
C ASP A 552 -10.87 18.78 24.89
N GLY A 553 -11.44 19.02 26.07
CA GLY A 553 -11.74 20.36 26.59
C GLY A 553 -10.58 21.09 27.25
N ALA A 554 -9.38 20.50 27.30
CA ALA A 554 -8.26 21.06 28.06
C ALA A 554 -7.49 22.19 27.34
N ARG A 555 -7.69 22.43 26.03
CA ARG A 555 -6.95 23.45 25.26
C ARG A 555 -7.85 24.62 24.84
N ILE A 556 -7.86 25.70 25.64
CA ILE A 556 -8.67 26.94 25.46
C ILE A 556 -8.08 27.87 24.37
N THR A 557 -7.64 27.34 23.23
CA THR A 557 -7.13 28.17 22.13
C THR A 557 -7.60 27.61 20.80
N HIS A 558 -8.62 28.24 20.21
CA HIS A 558 -9.16 28.22 18.82
C HIS A 558 -9.06 26.98 17.90
N TYR A 559 -8.45 25.88 18.31
CA TYR A 559 -8.16 24.66 17.54
C TYR A 559 -8.45 23.45 18.42
N VAL A 560 -9.68 22.98 18.34
CA VAL A 560 -10.13 21.82 19.12
C VAL A 560 -9.61 20.52 18.51
N THR A 561 -9.15 19.59 19.35
CA THR A 561 -8.77 18.21 18.97
C THR A 561 -9.85 17.21 19.37
N TRP A 562 -10.15 16.27 18.48
CA TRP A 562 -11.20 15.26 18.59
C TRP A 562 -10.64 13.85 18.40
N HIS A 563 -11.20 12.89 19.12
CA HIS A 563 -10.79 11.48 19.10
C HIS A 563 -11.93 10.65 18.49
N VAL A 564 -11.70 10.04 17.33
CA VAL A 564 -12.69 9.21 16.62
C VAL A 564 -12.35 7.74 16.87
N GLU A 565 -13.19 7.05 17.62
CA GLU A 565 -13.04 5.62 17.95
C GLU A 565 -13.91 4.78 17.02
N PHE A 566 -13.39 3.66 16.51
CA PHE A 566 -14.12 2.72 15.64
C PHE A 566 -14.60 1.47 16.39
N TYR A 567 -15.71 0.88 15.93
CA TYR A 567 -16.14 -0.43 16.43
C TYR A 567 -15.16 -1.52 16.00
N ARG A 568 -14.86 -2.42 16.94
CA ARG A 568 -14.13 -3.66 16.66
C ARG A 568 -15.10 -4.66 16.01
N THR A 569 -15.08 -4.71 14.68
CA THR A 569 -15.92 -5.59 13.85
C THR A 569 -15.54 -7.07 13.95
N THR A 570 -14.33 -7.41 14.41
CA THR A 570 -13.84 -8.80 14.52
C THR A 570 -13.37 -9.15 15.94
N ALA A 571 -13.90 -10.24 16.49
CA ALA A 571 -13.56 -10.73 17.84
C ALA A 571 -12.14 -11.32 18.00
N ARG A 572 -11.31 -11.39 16.94
CA ARG A 572 -10.06 -12.20 16.91
C ARG A 572 -8.73 -11.45 16.66
N GLY A 573 -8.66 -10.13 16.81
CA GLY A 573 -7.42 -9.37 16.51
C GLY A 573 -6.73 -8.76 17.73
N SER A 574 -5.43 -9.02 17.95
CA SER A 574 -4.57 -8.30 18.92
C SER A 574 -3.91 -7.03 18.36
N GLY A 575 -4.04 -6.79 17.04
CA GLY A 575 -3.40 -5.67 16.31
C GLY A 575 -4.31 -4.45 16.06
N VAL A 576 -3.75 -3.48 15.34
CA VAL A 576 -4.41 -2.23 14.91
C VAL A 576 -5.62 -2.53 14.02
N LEU A 577 -6.74 -1.85 14.25
CA LEU A 577 -7.94 -2.01 13.42
C LEU A 577 -7.70 -1.55 11.98
N PRO A 578 -8.15 -2.31 10.95
CA PRO A 578 -8.13 -1.87 9.56
C PRO A 578 -8.79 -0.49 9.36
N GLU A 579 -9.86 -0.21 10.11
CA GLU A 579 -10.60 1.06 10.10
C GLU A 579 -9.69 2.26 10.46
N VAL A 580 -8.79 2.10 11.44
CA VAL A 580 -7.82 3.11 11.84
C VAL A 580 -6.81 3.37 10.71
N SER A 581 -6.30 2.31 10.10
CA SER A 581 -5.37 2.43 8.97
C SER A 581 -6.04 3.14 7.77
N LEU A 582 -7.29 2.79 7.45
CA LEU A 582 -8.09 3.45 6.41
C LEU A 582 -8.34 4.93 6.73
N ALA A 583 -8.62 5.26 7.99
CA ALA A 583 -8.82 6.64 8.42
C ALA A 583 -7.53 7.47 8.33
N LEU A 584 -6.37 6.92 8.68
CA LEU A 584 -5.10 7.61 8.49
C LEU A 584 -4.77 7.82 7.01
N LEU A 585 -5.17 6.90 6.14
CA LEU A 585 -5.04 7.09 4.69
C LEU A 585 -5.97 8.15 4.12
N LEU A 586 -7.15 8.37 4.71
CA LEU A 586 -8.01 9.49 4.32
C LEU A 586 -7.28 10.83 4.42
N ALA A 587 -6.46 11.03 5.45
CA ALA A 587 -5.66 12.25 5.61
C ALA A 587 -4.69 12.50 4.46
N HIS A 588 -4.29 11.43 3.77
CA HIS A 588 -3.37 11.46 2.65
C HIS A 588 -4.08 11.61 1.29
N GLN A 589 -5.43 11.61 1.27
CA GLN A 589 -6.23 11.93 0.09
C GLN A 589 -6.20 13.44 -0.16
N ARG A 590 -6.20 13.82 -1.45
CA ARG A 590 -6.06 15.24 -1.85
C ARG A 590 -7.34 16.07 -1.68
N HIS A 591 -8.49 15.44 -1.42
CA HIS A 591 -9.71 16.19 -1.13
C HIS A 591 -9.68 16.68 0.32
N PRO A 592 -9.76 17.99 0.56
CA PRO A 592 -9.83 18.50 1.92
C PRO A 592 -11.08 17.93 2.60
N LEU A 593 -10.91 17.48 3.85
CA LEU A 593 -12.02 17.06 4.68
C LEU A 593 -12.73 18.33 5.15
N ASP A 594 -13.76 18.73 4.41
CA ASP A 594 -14.54 19.91 4.72
C ASP A 594 -15.83 19.52 5.45
N ILE A 595 -16.17 20.32 6.46
CA ILE A 595 -17.47 20.26 7.14
C ILE A 595 -18.19 21.58 6.98
N PHE A 596 -19.51 21.53 6.86
CA PHE A 596 -20.34 22.71 6.70
C PHE A 596 -20.84 23.16 8.06
N VAL A 597 -20.42 24.34 8.49
CA VAL A 597 -20.64 24.86 9.84
C VAL A 597 -21.36 26.20 9.81
N HIS A 598 -22.11 26.49 10.86
CA HIS A 598 -22.71 27.78 11.11
C HIS A 598 -21.72 28.73 11.80
N PRO A 599 -21.75 30.05 11.51
CA PRO A 599 -20.96 31.04 12.22
C PRO A 599 -21.26 31.02 13.72
N SER A 600 -20.21 31.03 14.56
CA SER A 600 -20.36 31.00 16.03
C SER A 600 -21.26 32.13 16.55
N ASP A 601 -21.14 33.32 15.96
CA ASP A 601 -21.94 34.50 16.32
C ASP A 601 -23.44 34.28 16.11
N GLU A 602 -23.85 33.55 15.05
CA GLU A 602 -25.26 33.23 14.79
C GLU A 602 -25.80 32.19 15.77
N VAL A 603 -24.97 31.19 16.12
CA VAL A 603 -25.32 30.17 17.12
C VAL A 603 -25.52 30.79 18.50
N GLU A 604 -24.63 31.72 18.89
CA GLU A 604 -24.71 32.45 20.16
C GLU A 604 -25.87 33.46 20.18
N THR A 605 -26.14 34.15 19.06
CA THR A 605 -27.27 35.07 18.93
C THR A 605 -28.62 34.34 19.00
N PHE A 606 -28.71 33.15 18.41
CA PHE A 606 -29.90 32.29 18.48
C PHE A 606 -30.11 31.71 19.90
N ALA A 607 -29.03 31.50 20.66
CA ALA A 607 -29.08 31.04 22.04
C ALA A 607 -29.63 32.10 23.03
N GLY A 608 -29.72 33.37 22.62
CA GLY A 608 -30.48 34.42 23.32
C GLY A 608 -30.11 34.58 24.80
N SER A 609 -28.81 34.71 25.12
CA SER A 609 -28.29 34.87 26.49
C SER A 609 -28.71 33.79 27.49
N ARG A 610 -29.17 32.63 27.03
CA ARG A 610 -29.38 31.44 27.86
C ARG A 610 -28.14 30.56 27.75
N THR A 611 -27.57 30.16 28.88
CA THR A 611 -26.60 29.05 28.91
C THR A 611 -27.28 27.86 28.24
N ILE A 612 -26.73 27.33 27.14
CA ILE A 612 -27.30 26.20 26.36
C ILE A 612 -27.17 24.87 27.14
N CYS A 613 -27.27 24.93 28.46
CA CYS A 613 -27.24 23.82 29.39
C CYS A 613 -28.39 24.05 30.36
N HIS A 614 -29.43 23.21 30.28
CA HIS A 614 -30.59 23.10 31.19
C HIS A 614 -31.94 23.52 30.60
N MET A 615 -32.56 22.60 29.86
CA MET A 615 -34.00 22.36 29.96
C MET A 615 -34.23 20.93 30.43
N ARG A 616 -34.81 20.77 31.63
CA ARG A 616 -35.24 19.48 32.19
C ARG A 616 -36.56 19.05 31.51
N TYR A 617 -36.64 17.81 31.04
CA TYR A 617 -37.94 17.15 30.91
C TYR A 617 -38.40 16.77 32.33
N LEU A 618 -39.53 17.32 32.77
CA LEU A 618 -40.11 17.10 34.09
C LEU A 618 -41.29 16.14 33.97
N SER A 619 -41.09 14.87 34.33
CA SER A 619 -42.03 13.95 35.01
C SER A 619 -41.57 12.50 34.82
N ASP A 620 -41.55 11.71 35.89
CA ASP A 620 -41.43 10.24 35.80
C ASP A 620 -42.60 9.69 35.00
N PHE A 621 -42.38 8.64 34.20
CA PHE A 621 -43.42 8.00 33.41
C PHE A 621 -43.27 6.48 33.42
N ASP A 622 -44.39 5.78 33.21
CA ASP A 622 -44.40 4.32 33.16
C ASP A 622 -44.00 3.83 31.75
N CYS A 623 -43.18 2.79 31.68
CA CYS A 623 -42.68 2.18 30.45
C CYS A 623 -42.79 0.65 30.51
N TYR A 624 -43.14 0.03 29.38
CA TYR A 624 -42.99 -1.41 29.19
C TYR A 624 -41.72 -1.71 28.38
N THR A 625 -40.94 -2.68 28.86
CA THR A 625 -39.78 -3.20 28.12
C THR A 625 -40.24 -4.10 26.99
N SER A 626 -39.78 -3.84 25.77
CA SER A 626 -40.08 -4.67 24.59
C SER A 626 -38.93 -5.60 24.24
N THR A 627 -37.69 -5.12 24.22
CA THR A 627 -36.51 -5.92 23.86
C THR A 627 -35.31 -5.51 24.69
N VAL A 628 -34.69 -6.48 25.36
CA VAL A 628 -33.44 -6.28 26.09
C VAL A 628 -32.25 -6.52 25.16
N VAL A 629 -31.49 -5.46 24.86
CA VAL A 629 -30.26 -5.52 24.04
C VAL A 629 -29.15 -6.17 24.86
N GLU A 630 -28.88 -5.59 26.04
CA GLU A 630 -27.94 -6.09 27.05
C GLU A 630 -28.32 -5.61 28.46
N VAL A 631 -27.54 -5.97 29.49
CA VAL A 631 -27.85 -5.58 30.87
C VAL A 631 -27.81 -4.05 30.98
N GLY A 632 -28.97 -3.46 31.26
CA GLY A 632 -29.13 -2.01 31.35
C GLY A 632 -29.37 -1.28 30.04
N HIS A 633 -29.48 -1.94 28.91
CA HIS A 633 -29.80 -1.31 27.62
C HIS A 633 -30.94 -2.08 26.95
N PHE A 634 -32.05 -1.38 26.74
CA PHE A 634 -33.28 -2.00 26.27
C PHE A 634 -34.13 -1.02 25.46
N TRP A 635 -35.03 -1.56 24.65
CA TRP A 635 -36.09 -0.83 23.98
C TRP A 635 -37.37 -0.96 24.78
N GLY A 636 -38.17 0.10 24.80
CA GLY A 636 -39.47 0.13 25.44
C GLY A 636 -40.39 1.18 24.86
N PHE A 637 -41.63 1.21 25.35
CA PHE A 637 -42.63 2.19 24.96
C PHE A 637 -43.43 2.64 26.19
N GLN A 638 -43.99 3.84 26.10
CA GLN A 638 -44.74 4.45 27.20
C GLN A 638 -46.01 3.63 27.52
N ALA A 639 -46.23 3.33 28.79
CA ALA A 639 -47.28 2.43 29.27
C ALA A 639 -48.64 3.12 29.50
N ASP A 640 -48.83 4.35 29.05
CA ASP A 640 -50.10 5.07 29.23
C ASP A 640 -51.16 4.61 28.22
N ASP A 641 -52.42 4.60 28.67
CA ASP A 641 -53.57 4.16 27.86
C ASP A 641 -53.67 4.90 26.52
N ALA A 642 -53.25 6.18 26.46
CA ALA A 642 -53.30 6.96 25.23
C ALA A 642 -52.22 6.54 24.22
N SER A 643 -51.04 6.12 24.66
CA SER A 643 -49.98 5.58 23.79
C SER A 643 -50.32 4.18 23.26
N MET A 644 -50.91 3.33 24.11
CA MET A 644 -51.39 2.01 23.69
C MET A 644 -52.53 2.10 22.67
N GLU A 645 -53.46 3.05 22.86
CA GLU A 645 -54.53 3.29 21.90
C GLU A 645 -54.01 3.84 20.57
N LYS A 646 -52.99 4.73 20.59
CA LYS A 646 -52.32 5.19 19.35
C LYS A 646 -51.67 4.04 18.59
N GLN A 647 -51.02 3.11 19.28
CA GLN A 647 -50.38 1.96 18.64
C GLN A 647 -51.40 0.98 18.07
N ARG A 648 -52.52 0.74 18.76
CA ARG A 648 -53.65 -0.07 18.26
C ARG A 648 -54.31 0.57 17.05
N HIS A 649 -54.57 1.87 17.10
CA HIS A 649 -55.13 2.63 15.98
C HIS A 649 -54.20 2.60 14.77
N LEU A 650 -52.91 2.86 14.97
CA LEU A 650 -51.90 2.83 13.90
C LEU A 650 -51.80 1.43 13.26
N THR A 651 -51.83 0.37 14.08
CA THR A 651 -51.81 -1.01 13.59
C THR A 651 -53.07 -1.34 12.80
N ALA A 652 -54.25 -0.95 13.28
CA ALA A 652 -55.52 -1.15 12.58
C ALA A 652 -55.55 -0.36 11.26
N GLU A 653 -55.04 0.87 11.26
CA GLU A 653 -54.94 1.75 10.09
C GLU A 653 -54.01 1.13 9.03
N ILE A 654 -52.80 0.71 9.40
CA ILE A 654 -51.87 0.01 8.49
C ILE A 654 -52.53 -1.21 7.84
N ASN A 655 -53.20 -2.04 8.64
CA ASN A 655 -53.75 -3.31 8.18
C ASN A 655 -55.12 -3.19 7.50
N SER A 656 -55.74 -2.00 7.49
CA SER A 656 -56.94 -1.70 6.71
C SER A 656 -56.65 -1.19 5.30
N HIS A 657 -55.40 -0.81 5.01
CA HIS A 657 -54.97 -0.35 3.69
C HIS A 657 -54.68 -1.51 2.72
N GLU A 658 -54.85 -1.26 1.42
CA GLU A 658 -54.46 -2.20 0.37
C GLU A 658 -52.93 -2.19 0.19
N LEU A 659 -52.25 -3.20 0.75
CA LEU A 659 -50.79 -3.24 0.84
C LEU A 659 -50.14 -3.74 -0.46
N CYS A 660 -49.41 -2.84 -1.14
CA CYS A 660 -48.66 -3.16 -2.36
C CYS A 660 -47.23 -3.64 -2.06
N PRO A 661 -46.66 -4.56 -2.87
CA PRO A 661 -45.23 -4.92 -2.79
C PRO A 661 -44.31 -3.71 -2.98
N VAL A 662 -43.10 -3.78 -2.42
CA VAL A 662 -42.10 -2.72 -2.56
C VAL A 662 -41.63 -2.64 -4.03
N PRO A 663 -41.81 -1.49 -4.73
CA PRO A 663 -41.54 -1.37 -6.16
C PRO A 663 -40.06 -1.12 -6.50
N VAL A 664 -39.21 -0.95 -5.48
CA VAL A 664 -37.79 -0.58 -5.59
C VAL A 664 -36.92 -1.74 -5.10
N SER A 665 -35.70 -1.82 -5.62
CA SER A 665 -34.68 -2.74 -5.10
C SER A 665 -34.48 -2.53 -3.60
N LEU A 666 -34.42 -3.61 -2.83
CA LEU A 666 -34.28 -3.55 -1.38
C LEU A 666 -32.86 -3.10 -1.01
N TYR A 667 -32.74 -2.14 -0.10
CA TYR A 667 -31.46 -1.66 0.42
C TYR A 667 -31.54 -1.36 1.92
N PRO A 668 -30.42 -1.45 2.66
CA PRO A 668 -30.38 -1.09 4.08
C PRO A 668 -30.89 0.33 4.35
N ASN A 669 -31.67 0.49 5.40
CA ASN A 669 -32.39 1.70 5.83
C ASN A 669 -33.66 2.06 5.05
N LEU A 670 -34.08 1.25 4.08
CA LEU A 670 -35.39 1.43 3.45
C LEU A 670 -36.51 1.21 4.49
N LEU A 671 -37.44 2.15 4.58
CA LEU A 671 -38.66 2.03 5.39
C LEU A 671 -39.72 1.25 4.61
N CYS A 672 -40.28 0.23 5.24
CA CYS A 672 -41.27 -0.66 4.65
C CYS A 672 -42.26 -1.15 5.70
N LEU A 673 -43.30 -1.84 5.24
CA LEU A 673 -44.18 -2.63 6.09
C LEU A 673 -43.73 -4.09 6.04
N ALA A 674 -43.56 -4.71 7.20
CA ALA A 674 -43.16 -6.11 7.33
C ALA A 674 -44.14 -6.87 8.25
N PRO A 675 -44.44 -8.14 7.97
CA PRO A 675 -45.28 -8.95 8.83
C PRO A 675 -44.55 -9.35 10.12
N PHE A 676 -45.28 -9.38 11.22
CA PHE A 676 -44.85 -9.95 12.49
C PHE A 676 -45.98 -10.82 13.06
N SER A 677 -45.65 -12.00 13.57
CA SER A 677 -46.60 -12.95 14.15
C SER A 677 -46.13 -13.38 15.53
N GLU A 678 -46.91 -13.09 16.56
CA GLU A 678 -46.77 -13.71 17.88
C GLU A 678 -47.68 -14.95 17.95
N GLY A 679 -47.09 -16.15 17.87
CA GLY A 679 -47.84 -17.41 17.96
C GLY A 679 -48.58 -17.82 16.66
N ASP A 680 -49.68 -18.57 16.81
CA ASP A 680 -50.44 -19.22 15.72
C ASP A 680 -51.45 -18.29 15.00
N GLU A 681 -51.40 -16.97 15.22
CA GLU A 681 -52.26 -16.01 14.52
C GLU A 681 -51.66 -15.50 13.19
N GLN A 682 -52.54 -15.12 12.26
CA GLN A 682 -52.15 -14.56 10.96
C GLN A 682 -51.39 -13.23 11.13
N GLY A 683 -50.14 -13.21 10.64
CA GLY A 683 -49.21 -12.09 10.83
C GLY A 683 -49.72 -10.76 10.26
N LEU A 684 -49.94 -9.80 11.15
CA LEU A 684 -50.24 -8.40 10.81
C LEU A 684 -48.98 -7.69 10.33
N TYR A 685 -49.17 -6.60 9.56
CA TYR A 685 -48.08 -5.76 9.06
C TYR A 685 -47.81 -4.59 10.01
N TYR A 686 -46.52 -4.30 10.18
CA TYR A 686 -46.02 -3.25 11.05
C TYR A 686 -44.94 -2.43 10.35
N ARG A 687 -44.72 -1.20 10.81
CA ARG A 687 -43.67 -0.32 10.28
C ARG A 687 -42.30 -0.85 10.65
N ALA A 688 -41.47 -1.05 9.63
CA ALA A 688 -40.16 -1.61 9.81
C ALA A 688 -39.12 -0.91 8.93
N LYS A 689 -37.86 -1.09 9.31
CA LYS A 689 -36.69 -0.60 8.58
C LYS A 689 -35.78 -1.77 8.27
N ILE A 690 -35.35 -1.88 7.01
CA ILE A 690 -34.40 -2.93 6.61
C ILE A 690 -33.03 -2.66 7.25
N LEU A 691 -32.49 -3.64 7.98
CA LEU A 691 -31.14 -3.60 8.53
C LEU A 691 -30.15 -4.21 7.54
N HIS A 692 -30.41 -5.44 7.11
CA HIS A 692 -29.55 -6.20 6.20
C HIS A 692 -30.37 -6.94 5.15
N VAL A 693 -29.82 -7.06 3.94
CA VAL A 693 -30.40 -7.84 2.83
C VAL A 693 -29.51 -9.06 2.61
N CYS A 694 -30.06 -10.26 2.84
CA CYS A 694 -29.35 -11.54 2.79
C CYS A 694 -30.03 -12.45 1.76
N GLY A 695 -29.65 -12.31 0.49
CA GLY A 695 -30.21 -13.10 -0.60
C GLY A 695 -31.72 -12.88 -0.75
N SER A 696 -32.53 -13.90 -0.44
CA SER A 696 -34.00 -13.87 -0.51
C SER A 696 -34.70 -13.43 0.80
N SER A 697 -33.94 -13.15 1.86
CA SER A 697 -34.47 -12.72 3.17
C SER A 697 -33.88 -11.36 3.58
N VAL A 698 -34.64 -10.60 4.37
CA VAL A 698 -34.20 -9.34 4.97
C VAL A 698 -34.33 -9.41 6.49
N GLU A 699 -33.36 -8.83 7.18
CA GLU A 699 -33.52 -8.54 8.60
C GLU A 699 -34.15 -7.15 8.73
N VAL A 700 -35.26 -7.06 9.47
CA VAL A 700 -36.01 -5.82 9.67
C VAL A 700 -36.07 -5.45 11.15
N PHE A 701 -36.05 -4.15 11.42
CA PHE A 701 -36.26 -3.56 12.74
C PHE A 701 -37.64 -2.90 12.81
N PHE A 702 -38.49 -3.31 13.75
CA PHE A 702 -39.84 -2.76 13.90
C PHE A 702 -39.80 -1.44 14.68
N LEU A 703 -40.24 -0.37 14.02
CA LEU A 703 -40.09 1.00 14.50
C LEU A 703 -40.93 1.32 15.74
N ASP A 704 -42.01 0.56 15.94
CA ASP A 704 -42.98 0.80 17.00
C ASP A 704 -42.79 -0.12 18.21
N PHE A 705 -41.99 -1.17 18.05
CA PHE A 705 -41.79 -2.21 19.08
C PHE A 705 -40.31 -2.41 19.44
N GLY A 706 -39.36 -1.94 18.61
CA GLY A 706 -37.92 -1.99 18.91
C GLY A 706 -37.27 -3.38 18.78
N ASN A 707 -38.02 -4.39 18.35
CA ASN A 707 -37.53 -5.73 18.09
C ASN A 707 -37.08 -5.92 16.63
N THR A 708 -36.28 -6.96 16.38
CA THR A 708 -35.87 -7.37 15.02
C THR A 708 -36.50 -8.71 14.64
N SER A 709 -36.68 -8.95 13.34
CA SER A 709 -37.11 -10.24 12.80
C SER A 709 -36.54 -10.46 11.41
N LEU A 710 -36.42 -11.73 11.02
CA LEU A 710 -36.04 -12.14 9.67
C LEU A 710 -37.29 -12.40 8.83
N VAL A 711 -37.43 -11.68 7.72
CA VAL A 711 -38.63 -11.68 6.88
C VAL A 711 -38.23 -11.96 5.42
N SER A 712 -39.04 -12.72 4.69
CA SER A 712 -38.82 -12.93 3.24
C SER A 712 -38.96 -11.62 2.46
N CYS A 713 -38.11 -11.39 1.45
CA CYS A 713 -38.18 -10.23 0.57
C CYS A 713 -39.56 -10.07 -0.08
N SER A 714 -40.24 -11.17 -0.40
CA SER A 714 -41.58 -11.19 -1.00
C SER A 714 -42.69 -10.72 -0.06
N CYS A 715 -42.43 -10.71 1.24
CA CYS A 715 -43.39 -10.34 2.26
C CYS A 715 -43.33 -8.85 2.61
N LEU A 716 -42.40 -8.08 2.06
CA LEU A 716 -42.35 -6.63 2.32
C LEU A 716 -43.43 -5.89 1.53
N ARG A 717 -43.98 -4.84 2.13
CA ARG A 717 -44.96 -3.95 1.52
C ARG A 717 -44.49 -2.49 1.59
N LYS A 718 -44.94 -1.68 0.64
CA LYS A 718 -44.62 -0.23 0.60
C LYS A 718 -45.25 0.47 1.79
N LEU A 719 -44.48 1.33 2.46
CA LEU A 719 -44.99 2.20 3.53
C LEU A 719 -45.70 3.43 2.92
N PRO A 720 -46.99 3.66 3.20
CA PRO A 720 -47.72 4.87 2.78
C PRO A 720 -47.15 6.15 3.42
N ALA A 721 -47.19 7.28 2.71
CA ALA A 721 -46.53 8.53 3.12
C ALA A 721 -47.21 9.24 4.30
N ASP A 722 -48.53 9.09 4.40
CA ASP A 722 -49.40 9.45 5.52
C ASP A 722 -49.04 8.68 6.79
N ILE A 723 -48.86 7.35 6.69
CA ILE A 723 -48.44 6.51 7.82
C ILE A 723 -46.99 6.78 8.26
N MET A 724 -46.14 7.18 7.31
CA MET A 724 -44.75 7.57 7.58
C MET A 724 -44.65 8.88 8.39
N ALA A 725 -45.68 9.74 8.37
CA ALA A 725 -45.68 11.00 9.11
C ALA A 725 -45.80 10.83 10.63
N TYR A 726 -46.27 9.67 11.11
CA TYR A 726 -46.37 9.38 12.54
C TYR A 726 -44.99 9.13 13.16
N PRO A 727 -44.67 9.69 14.35
CA PRO A 727 -43.40 9.44 15.03
C PRO A 727 -43.24 7.96 15.42
N PHE A 728 -41.99 7.49 15.55
CA PHE A 728 -41.70 6.13 16.02
C PHE A 728 -42.08 5.99 17.49
N GLN A 729 -42.72 4.88 17.84
CA GLN A 729 -43.22 4.66 19.21
C GLN A 729 -42.18 3.99 20.12
N ALA A 730 -41.27 3.18 19.57
CA ALA A 730 -40.22 2.56 20.37
C ALA A 730 -39.14 3.57 20.75
N GLN A 731 -38.80 3.60 22.03
CA GLN A 731 -37.74 4.44 22.60
C GLN A 731 -36.61 3.55 23.14
N GLU A 732 -35.38 4.03 22.97
CA GLU A 732 -34.18 3.33 23.41
C GLU A 732 -33.77 3.86 24.78
N PHE A 733 -33.59 2.96 25.75
CA PHE A 733 -33.31 3.28 27.15
C PHE A 733 -32.01 2.66 27.62
N GLN A 734 -31.25 3.40 28.41
CA GLN A 734 -30.04 2.88 29.05
C GLN A 734 -29.94 3.32 30.52
N ILE A 735 -29.73 2.38 31.43
CA ILE A 735 -29.65 2.63 32.87
C ILE A 735 -28.38 3.40 33.22
N SER A 736 -28.51 4.43 34.06
CA SER A 736 -27.40 5.25 34.58
C SER A 736 -26.67 4.58 35.76
N GLY A 737 -25.39 4.94 35.94
CA GLY A 737 -24.65 4.67 37.19
C GLY A 737 -24.11 3.25 37.43
N MET A 738 -24.22 2.32 36.47
CA MET A 738 -23.74 0.94 36.62
C MET A 738 -22.76 0.50 35.53
N ARG A 739 -21.76 -0.31 35.90
CA ARG A 739 -20.80 -0.98 34.99
C ARG A 739 -20.57 -2.43 35.42
N PRO A 740 -20.11 -3.33 34.53
CA PRO A 740 -19.87 -4.73 34.89
C PRO A 740 -18.74 -4.91 35.90
N SER A 741 -18.80 -5.98 36.71
CA SER A 741 -17.78 -6.31 37.70
C SER A 741 -16.51 -6.91 37.07
N ALA A 742 -15.37 -6.70 37.73
CA ALA A 742 -14.03 -7.10 37.24
C ALA A 742 -13.90 -8.60 36.89
N GLN A 743 -14.77 -9.46 37.44
CA GLN A 743 -14.77 -10.89 37.20
C GLN A 743 -15.35 -11.29 35.82
N SER A 744 -16.08 -10.40 35.13
CA SER A 744 -16.62 -10.64 33.77
C SER A 744 -15.67 -10.16 32.65
N MET A 745 -14.78 -9.19 32.94
CA MET A 745 -13.81 -8.68 31.95
C MET A 745 -12.75 -9.72 31.55
N ILE A 746 -12.52 -10.73 32.38
CA ILE A 746 -11.51 -11.79 32.16
C ILE A 746 -12.01 -12.86 31.17
N LEU A 747 -13.33 -12.98 30.96
CA LEU A 747 -13.94 -14.04 30.14
C LEU A 747 -14.48 -13.57 28.77
N GLY A 748 -14.37 -12.27 28.46
CA GLY A 748 -14.63 -11.75 27.11
C GLY A 748 -16.07 -11.34 26.79
N ASP A 749 -17.01 -11.50 27.72
CA ASP A 749 -18.37 -10.92 27.62
C ASP A 749 -18.46 -9.71 28.57
N GLN A 750 -18.95 -8.55 28.10
CA GLN A 750 -19.07 -7.37 28.98
C GLN A 750 -19.97 -7.64 30.20
N TRP A 751 -21.01 -8.48 30.08
CA TRP A 751 -21.87 -8.91 31.20
C TRP A 751 -22.03 -10.43 31.22
N SER A 752 -21.97 -11.05 32.41
CA SER A 752 -22.22 -12.50 32.54
C SER A 752 -23.64 -12.89 32.12
N SER A 753 -23.82 -14.10 31.58
CA SER A 753 -25.14 -14.66 31.22
C SER A 753 -26.11 -14.70 32.40
N ARG A 754 -25.60 -14.88 33.62
CA ARG A 754 -26.36 -14.81 34.87
C ARG A 754 -26.89 -13.39 35.15
N ALA A 755 -26.06 -12.36 34.94
CA ALA A 755 -26.48 -10.96 35.06
C ALA A 755 -27.53 -10.59 34.00
N ARG A 756 -27.36 -11.06 32.75
CA ARG A 756 -28.34 -10.87 31.67
C ARG A 756 -29.69 -11.49 32.02
N ASN A 757 -29.73 -12.76 32.42
CA ASN A 757 -30.97 -13.45 32.76
C ASN A 757 -31.66 -12.81 33.97
N ARG A 758 -30.89 -12.35 34.97
CA ARG A 758 -31.43 -11.67 36.14
C ARG A 758 -32.04 -10.32 35.76
N PHE A 759 -31.34 -9.52 34.97
CA PHE A 759 -31.86 -8.24 34.46
C PHE A 759 -33.15 -8.44 33.66
N ILE A 760 -33.18 -9.40 32.73
CA ILE A 760 -34.38 -9.76 31.95
C ILE A 760 -35.56 -10.12 32.88
N THR A 761 -35.31 -10.88 33.95
CA THR A 761 -36.35 -11.24 34.93
C THR A 761 -36.91 -10.02 35.68
N LEU A 762 -36.08 -8.98 35.88
CA LEU A 762 -36.48 -7.76 36.59
C LEU A 762 -37.30 -6.81 35.72
N VAL A 763 -37.00 -6.74 34.41
CA VAL A 763 -37.59 -5.74 33.50
C VAL A 763 -38.72 -6.25 32.60
N ASN A 764 -38.88 -7.58 32.47
CA ASN A 764 -39.96 -8.15 31.64
C ASN A 764 -41.24 -8.42 32.45
N GLY A 765 -42.40 -8.11 31.86
CA GLY A 765 -43.71 -8.52 32.35
C GLY A 765 -44.41 -7.58 33.35
N HIS A 766 -43.82 -6.42 33.68
CA HIS A 766 -44.38 -5.45 34.63
C HIS A 766 -44.10 -4.01 34.16
N PRO A 767 -44.98 -3.02 34.47
CA PRO A 767 -44.72 -1.62 34.17
C PRO A 767 -43.57 -1.09 35.05
N LEU A 768 -42.63 -0.38 34.43
CA LEU A 768 -41.44 0.16 35.08
C LEU A 768 -41.57 1.68 35.16
N ILE A 769 -41.28 2.26 36.33
CA ILE A 769 -41.23 3.72 36.48
C ILE A 769 -39.86 4.18 35.99
N VAL A 770 -39.87 5.06 35.00
CA VAL A 770 -38.67 5.58 34.34
C VAL A 770 -38.48 7.03 34.77
N SER A 771 -37.39 7.28 35.50
CA SER A 771 -36.94 8.62 35.86
C SER A 771 -35.85 9.05 34.90
N LEU A 772 -36.17 10.01 34.02
CA LEU A 772 -35.26 10.46 32.97
C LEU A 772 -34.11 11.29 33.54
N PHE A 773 -32.88 10.82 33.31
CA PHE A 773 -31.66 11.53 33.70
C PHE A 773 -31.13 12.42 32.58
N SER A 774 -30.96 11.89 31.36
CA SER A 774 -30.54 12.66 30.18
C SER A 774 -30.94 11.96 28.88
N ILE A 775 -30.86 12.64 27.73
CA ILE A 775 -31.04 12.03 26.41
C ILE A 775 -29.75 12.28 25.62
N LEU A 776 -29.06 11.20 25.23
CA LEU A 776 -27.80 11.26 24.49
C LEU A 776 -27.96 10.46 23.19
N HIS A 777 -27.80 11.11 22.04
CA HIS A 777 -27.90 10.46 20.70
C HIS A 777 -29.25 9.74 20.42
N GLY A 778 -30.34 10.13 21.09
CA GLY A 778 -31.65 9.47 20.96
C GLY A 778 -31.87 8.31 21.95
N ILE A 779 -30.88 8.00 22.77
CA ILE A 779 -30.96 7.04 23.88
C ILE A 779 -31.29 7.80 25.16
N MET A 780 -32.37 7.41 25.84
CA MET A 780 -32.79 7.96 27.11
C MET A 780 -31.99 7.29 28.24
N ARG A 781 -31.13 8.07 28.90
CA ARG A 781 -30.44 7.65 30.13
C ARG A 781 -31.38 7.78 31.29
N VAL A 782 -31.65 6.67 31.98
CA VAL A 782 -32.74 6.60 32.94
C VAL A 782 -32.32 5.93 34.23
N GLU A 783 -32.91 6.36 35.33
CA GLU A 783 -33.03 5.55 36.52
C GLU A 783 -34.33 4.73 36.41
N LEU A 784 -34.23 3.44 36.73
CA LEU A 784 -35.28 2.48 36.47
C LEU A 784 -35.77 1.88 37.79
N LEU A 785 -37.03 2.13 38.09
CA LEU A 785 -37.65 1.83 39.39
C LEU A 785 -38.72 0.76 39.22
N ILE A 786 -38.66 -0.30 40.02
CA ILE A 786 -39.70 -1.34 40.10
C ILE A 786 -40.58 -1.07 41.29
N ASN A 787 -41.89 -1.03 41.07
CA ASN A 787 -42.87 -0.96 42.15
C ASN A 787 -43.26 -2.39 42.57
N THR A 788 -42.86 -2.81 43.77
CA THR A 788 -43.38 -4.03 44.41
C THR A 788 -44.38 -3.60 45.49
N ASP A 789 -45.38 -4.43 45.82
CA ASP A 789 -46.54 -4.09 46.67
C ASP A 789 -46.24 -3.47 48.05
N THR A 790 -44.96 -3.32 48.44
CA THR A 790 -44.53 -2.64 49.67
C THR A 790 -43.33 -1.68 49.54
N VAL A 791 -42.53 -1.68 48.46
CA VAL A 791 -41.35 -0.78 48.28
C VAL A 791 -41.03 -0.52 46.78
N THR A 792 -40.72 0.73 46.42
CA THR A 792 -40.12 1.09 45.12
C THR A 792 -38.60 0.91 45.17
N SER A 793 -38.04 0.02 44.35
CA SER A 793 -36.60 -0.32 44.37
C SER A 793 -35.93 0.00 43.02
N SER A 794 -34.72 0.55 43.05
CA SER A 794 -33.92 0.81 41.85
C SER A 794 -33.32 -0.49 41.31
N VAL A 795 -33.49 -0.75 40.02
CA VAL A 795 -32.93 -1.92 39.34
C VAL A 795 -31.40 -1.92 39.38
N ALA A 796 -30.79 -0.73 39.31
CA ALA A 796 -29.34 -0.58 39.42
C ALA A 796 -28.84 -1.01 40.81
N ASP A 797 -29.55 -0.64 41.88
CA ASP A 797 -29.19 -1.00 43.25
C ASP A 797 -29.30 -2.51 43.50
N ILE A 798 -30.36 -3.15 42.99
CA ILE A 798 -30.55 -4.60 43.07
C ILE A 798 -29.38 -5.33 42.37
N MET A 799 -29.02 -4.88 41.16
CA MET A 799 -27.91 -5.47 40.39
C MET A 799 -26.54 -5.26 41.06
N MET A 800 -26.35 -4.15 41.77
CA MET A 800 -25.14 -3.88 42.56
C MET A 800 -25.09 -4.72 43.85
N GLN A 801 -26.20 -4.83 44.57
CA GLN A 801 -26.29 -5.62 45.81
C GLN A 801 -26.09 -7.12 45.56
N GLU A 802 -26.59 -7.64 44.43
CA GLU A 802 -26.40 -9.03 44.00
C GLU A 802 -25.01 -9.31 43.39
N GLY A 803 -24.12 -8.30 43.35
CA GLY A 803 -22.72 -8.44 42.88
C GLY A 803 -22.57 -8.54 41.36
N HIS A 804 -23.62 -8.23 40.60
CA HIS A 804 -23.63 -8.29 39.15
C HIS A 804 -23.08 -7.01 38.50
N ALA A 805 -23.19 -5.86 39.17
CA ALA A 805 -22.70 -4.55 38.71
C ALA A 805 -21.91 -3.81 39.81
N ILE A 806 -21.12 -2.81 39.41
CA ILE A 806 -20.46 -1.87 40.32
C ILE A 806 -20.80 -0.42 39.95
N LYS A 807 -20.74 0.49 40.92
CA LYS A 807 -21.04 1.91 40.73
C LYS A 807 -20.04 2.54 39.75
N ALA A 808 -20.54 3.32 38.80
CA ALA A 808 -19.75 4.07 37.84
C ALA A 808 -20.09 5.56 37.92
N GLU A 809 -19.08 6.43 37.92
CA GLU A 809 -19.31 7.86 37.69
C GLU A 809 -19.64 8.06 36.21
N GLU A 810 -20.68 8.86 35.94
CA GLU A 810 -21.08 9.13 34.57
C GLU A 810 -20.08 10.07 33.87
N SER A 811 -19.84 9.80 32.59
CA SER A 811 -19.05 10.65 31.70
C SER A 811 -19.59 12.09 31.70
N PHE A 812 -18.70 13.09 31.64
CA PHE A 812 -19.02 14.52 31.65
C PHE A 812 -20.14 14.94 30.67
N GLU A 813 -20.33 14.20 29.58
CA GLU A 813 -21.43 14.38 28.61
C GLU A 813 -22.85 14.16 29.17
N SER A 814 -23.05 13.40 30.25
CA SER A 814 -24.38 13.19 30.85
C SER A 814 -24.93 14.41 31.59
N LYS A 815 -24.12 15.48 31.74
CA LYS A 815 -24.48 16.74 32.40
C LYS A 815 -24.99 17.82 31.43
N VAL A 816 -25.12 17.53 30.13
CA VAL A 816 -25.54 18.51 29.11
C VAL A 816 -26.78 18.01 28.35
N PRO A 817 -27.92 18.73 28.35
CA PRO A 817 -29.10 18.32 27.60
C PRO A 817 -28.98 18.65 26.11
N GLN A 818 -29.34 17.70 25.24
CA GLN A 818 -29.47 17.89 23.79
C GLN A 818 -30.93 18.17 23.40
N THR A 819 -31.19 19.15 22.54
CA THR A 819 -32.46 19.25 21.79
C THR A 819 -32.21 19.72 20.36
N GLN A 820 -33.02 19.21 19.44
CA GLN A 820 -32.94 19.45 17.98
C GLN A 820 -33.13 20.93 17.61
N ALA A 821 -32.44 21.37 16.56
CA ALA A 821 -32.83 22.54 15.77
C ALA A 821 -32.73 22.21 14.28
N SER A 822 -33.84 22.36 13.57
CA SER A 822 -33.89 22.59 12.13
C SER A 822 -33.83 24.09 11.86
N PHE A 823 -33.27 24.45 10.70
CA PHE A 823 -33.17 25.76 10.06
C PHE A 823 -32.01 26.69 10.47
N LEU A 824 -30.99 26.74 9.62
CA LEU A 824 -30.17 27.93 9.31
C LEU A 824 -29.72 27.83 7.84
N SER A 825 -29.87 28.91 7.06
CA SER A 825 -29.74 28.91 5.59
C SER A 825 -28.41 29.48 5.06
N VAL A 826 -27.35 29.47 5.86
CA VAL A 826 -25.99 29.81 5.39
C VAL A 826 -24.98 28.88 6.07
N PHE A 827 -24.18 28.19 5.25
CA PHE A 827 -23.10 27.32 5.70
C PHE A 827 -21.76 27.88 5.25
N THR A 828 -20.76 27.86 6.14
CA THR A 828 -19.36 28.10 5.78
C THR A 828 -18.64 26.75 5.80
N ALA A 829 -17.87 26.45 4.76
CA ALA A 829 -17.03 25.26 4.74
C ALA A 829 -15.78 25.49 5.61
N VAL A 830 -15.58 24.64 6.61
CA VAL A 830 -14.37 24.63 7.46
C VAL A 830 -13.57 23.38 7.15
N ARG A 831 -12.28 23.59 6.86
CA ARG A 831 -11.33 22.52 6.58
C ARG A 831 -10.83 21.88 7.86
N VAL A 832 -10.99 20.57 7.96
CA VAL A 832 -10.53 19.75 9.07
C VAL A 832 -9.10 19.27 8.80
N HIS A 833 -8.28 19.21 9.84
CA HIS A 833 -6.91 18.67 9.79
C HIS A 833 -6.86 17.26 10.39
N GLY A 834 -6.12 16.35 9.76
CA GLY A 834 -6.11 14.92 10.10
C GLY A 834 -6.95 14.10 9.12
N PRO A 835 -7.28 12.83 9.42
CA PRO A 835 -6.99 12.08 10.65
C PRO A 835 -5.49 11.80 10.88
N SER A 836 -5.06 11.73 12.13
CA SER A 836 -3.66 11.47 12.50
C SER A 836 -3.56 10.57 13.74
N SER A 837 -2.41 9.94 13.95
CA SER A 837 -2.13 9.18 15.17
C SER A 837 -0.72 9.54 15.66
N PRO A 838 -0.54 9.83 16.96
CA PRO A 838 0.78 10.10 17.51
C PRO A 838 1.63 8.82 17.62
N HIS A 839 1.00 7.64 17.54
CA HIS A 839 1.67 6.33 17.53
C HIS A 839 2.16 5.92 16.14
N LYS A 840 2.16 6.83 15.16
CA LYS A 840 2.66 6.56 13.81
C LYS A 840 4.15 6.27 13.87
N VAL A 841 4.55 5.12 13.35
CA VAL A 841 5.95 4.68 13.33
C VAL A 841 6.70 5.42 12.24
N ASN A 842 7.86 5.97 12.60
CA ASN A 842 8.87 6.38 11.65
C ASN A 842 9.94 5.31 11.57
N PHE A 843 10.47 5.07 10.38
CA PHE A 843 11.53 4.09 10.16
C PHE A 843 12.83 4.80 9.79
N HIS A 844 13.95 4.21 10.18
CA HIS A 844 15.30 4.65 9.84
C HIS A 844 16.07 3.51 9.22
N MET A 845 16.98 3.83 8.32
CA MET A 845 17.79 2.84 7.62
C MET A 845 18.90 2.30 8.54
N LEU A 846 19.15 0.98 8.49
CA LEU A 846 20.23 0.37 9.28
C LEU A 846 21.62 0.51 8.63
N MET A 847 21.68 0.68 7.30
CA MET A 847 22.93 0.84 6.55
C MET A 847 23.63 2.18 6.83
N ASN A 848 24.95 2.17 6.75
CA ASN A 848 25.80 3.34 6.94
C ASN A 848 25.82 4.27 5.71
N VAL A 849 24.76 5.05 5.51
CA VAL A 849 24.77 6.13 4.52
C VAL A 849 25.35 7.40 5.16
N LEU A 850 26.24 8.09 4.43
CA LEU A 850 26.91 9.36 4.78
C LEU A 850 25.98 10.54 5.16
N THR A 851 24.66 10.32 5.27
CA THR A 851 23.68 11.36 5.61
C THR A 851 22.66 10.86 6.64
N PRO A 852 22.88 11.03 7.95
CA PRO A 852 21.95 10.63 9.02
C PRO A 852 20.61 11.41 9.06
N TYR A 853 20.35 12.29 8.07
CA TYR A 853 19.22 13.23 8.06
C TYR A 853 18.15 12.95 6.99
N ARG A 854 18.20 11.81 6.28
CA ARG A 854 17.18 11.48 5.25
C ARG A 854 15.96 10.83 5.90
N SER A 855 14.78 11.42 5.71
CA SER A 855 13.52 10.85 6.19
C SER A 855 13.06 9.69 5.31
N VAL A 856 12.56 8.61 5.91
CA VAL A 856 11.97 7.48 5.19
C VAL A 856 10.47 7.72 4.93
N LEU A 857 10.03 7.46 3.71
CA LEU A 857 8.64 7.50 3.28
C LEU A 857 8.26 6.14 2.69
N ILE A 858 7.14 5.57 3.13
CA ILE A 858 6.59 4.34 2.57
C ILE A 858 5.52 4.72 1.54
N GLU A 859 5.52 4.06 0.37
CA GLU A 859 4.55 4.33 -0.69
C GLU A 859 3.10 4.11 -0.23
N LYS A 860 2.19 4.98 -0.66
CA LYS A 860 0.80 5.05 -0.15
C LYS A 860 -0.04 3.79 -0.40
N ASP A 861 0.34 2.98 -1.38
CA ASP A 861 -0.32 1.73 -1.72
C ASP A 861 0.20 0.54 -0.90
N SER A 862 1.26 0.72 -0.12
CA SER A 862 1.76 -0.26 0.83
C SER A 862 0.92 -0.32 2.09
N ILE A 863 0.69 -1.54 2.60
CA ILE A 863 -0.05 -1.81 3.84
C ILE A 863 0.60 -1.11 5.05
N ASN A 864 1.91 -0.85 5.01
CA ASN A 864 2.65 -0.25 6.13
C ASN A 864 2.84 1.27 5.99
N SER A 865 2.21 1.92 5.00
CA SER A 865 2.28 3.38 4.78
C SER A 865 1.80 4.22 5.98
N VAL A 866 0.97 3.60 6.83
CA VAL A 866 0.40 4.18 8.05
C VAL A 866 0.65 3.27 9.27
N ALA A 867 1.76 2.52 9.28
CA ALA A 867 2.12 1.63 10.38
C ALA A 867 2.09 2.36 11.74
N LEU A 868 1.47 1.71 12.74
CA LEU A 868 1.36 2.22 14.11
C LEU A 868 2.10 1.31 15.07
N ASN A 869 2.69 1.89 16.12
CA ASN A 869 3.22 1.14 17.24
C ASN A 869 2.05 0.66 18.10
N ASP A 870 1.83 -0.64 18.09
CA ASP A 870 0.74 -1.29 18.81
C ASP A 870 1.15 -1.79 20.21
N SER A 871 2.42 -1.62 20.59
CA SER A 871 2.96 -1.89 21.93
C SER A 871 4.03 -0.85 22.27
N PRO A 872 3.67 0.41 22.54
CA PRO A 872 4.62 1.47 22.87
C PRO A 872 5.52 1.12 24.04
N GLN A 873 4.99 0.46 25.08
CA GLN A 873 5.70 0.09 26.29
C GLN A 873 6.87 -0.89 26.12
N ASP A 874 7.06 -1.44 24.92
CA ASP A 874 8.10 -2.42 24.62
C ASP A 874 9.23 -1.74 23.84
N SER A 875 10.39 -1.63 24.49
CA SER A 875 11.55 -0.86 23.99
C SER A 875 12.42 -1.63 22.98
N HIS A 876 12.06 -2.87 22.64
CA HIS A 876 12.85 -3.69 21.71
C HIS A 876 12.77 -3.21 20.26
N GLN A 877 13.82 -3.49 19.50
CA GLN A 877 13.91 -3.02 18.12
C GLN A 877 12.93 -3.74 17.20
N ARG A 878 12.11 -2.98 16.47
CA ARG A 878 11.28 -3.50 15.36
C ARG A 878 11.97 -3.31 14.01
N MET A 879 11.88 -4.34 13.17
CA MET A 879 12.46 -4.34 11.82
C MET A 879 11.36 -4.31 10.75
N LEU A 880 11.55 -3.45 9.76
CA LEU A 880 10.83 -3.41 8.50
C LEU A 880 11.79 -3.78 7.36
N VAL A 881 11.33 -4.62 6.44
CA VAL A 881 12.05 -4.99 5.23
C VAL A 881 11.35 -4.36 4.02
N ALA A 882 12.11 -3.77 3.10
CA ALA A 882 11.58 -3.22 1.85
C ALA A 882 12.06 -4.01 0.63
N GLY A 883 11.15 -4.33 -0.29
CA GLY A 883 11.49 -5.00 -1.55
C GLY A 883 12.20 -4.08 -2.54
N SER A 884 11.87 -2.79 -2.51
CA SER A 884 12.54 -1.77 -3.32
C SER A 884 12.82 -0.52 -2.51
N VAL A 885 14.03 0.02 -2.69
CA VAL A 885 14.50 1.26 -2.08
C VAL A 885 14.87 2.24 -3.21
N SER A 886 14.24 3.40 -3.17
CA SER A 886 14.50 4.49 -4.12
C SER A 886 14.68 5.81 -3.37
N VAL A 887 15.18 6.83 -4.05
CA VAL A 887 15.39 8.15 -3.44
C VAL A 887 14.57 9.19 -4.20
N SER A 888 13.99 10.14 -3.47
CA SER A 888 13.26 11.27 -4.05
C SER A 888 14.14 12.04 -5.04
N ALA A 889 13.51 12.78 -5.97
CA ALA A 889 14.25 13.56 -6.96
C ALA A 889 15.24 14.56 -6.34
N THR A 890 14.96 15.06 -5.13
CA THR A 890 15.82 15.99 -4.38
C THR A 890 16.95 15.31 -3.61
N GLY A 891 16.98 13.97 -3.55
CA GLY A 891 17.89 13.24 -2.67
C GLY A 891 17.44 13.18 -1.21
N ALA A 892 16.53 14.05 -0.77
CA ALA A 892 16.27 14.26 0.66
C ALA A 892 15.52 13.11 1.36
N GLN A 893 14.73 12.32 0.63
CA GLN A 893 13.86 11.30 1.21
C GLN A 893 14.11 9.93 0.57
N ILE A 894 14.11 8.89 1.41
CA ILE A 894 14.16 7.49 0.96
C ILE A 894 12.72 7.00 0.80
N LEU A 895 12.38 6.46 -0.36
CA LEU A 895 11.06 5.91 -0.68
C LEU A 895 11.12 4.39 -0.70
N LEU A 896 10.30 3.76 0.15
CA LEU A 896 10.19 2.30 0.30
C LEU A 896 8.93 1.78 -0.38
N LYS A 897 9.07 0.63 -1.05
CA LYS A 897 7.97 -0.12 -1.67
C LYS A 897 8.02 -1.57 -1.24
N GLU A 898 6.89 -2.27 -1.39
CA GLU A 898 6.79 -3.72 -1.18
C GLU A 898 7.27 -4.12 0.23
N THR A 899 6.66 -3.52 1.24
CA THR A 899 7.19 -3.57 2.60
C THR A 899 6.61 -4.74 3.38
N THR A 900 7.42 -5.29 4.29
CA THR A 900 7.03 -6.34 5.23
C THR A 900 7.52 -5.97 6.62
N LEU A 901 6.59 -5.79 7.56
CA LEU A 901 6.92 -5.63 8.97
C LEU A 901 7.22 -7.00 9.56
N MET A 902 8.38 -7.11 10.20
CA MET A 902 8.81 -8.34 10.86
C MET A 902 8.09 -8.51 12.20
N PRO A 903 7.84 -9.76 12.65
CA PRO A 903 7.16 -9.99 13.91
C PRO A 903 7.99 -9.48 15.08
N HIS A 904 7.30 -9.12 16.16
CA HIS A 904 7.95 -8.59 17.36
C HIS A 904 8.56 -9.72 18.19
N ILE A 905 9.83 -10.03 17.92
CA ILE A 905 10.62 -11.04 18.64
C ILE A 905 11.92 -10.36 19.09
N HIS A 906 12.25 -10.44 20.38
CA HIS A 906 13.43 -9.76 20.93
C HIS A 906 14.71 -10.31 20.29
N GLY A 907 15.63 -9.44 19.87
CA GLY A 907 16.86 -9.81 19.16
C GLY A 907 16.67 -10.26 17.70
N LEU A 908 15.46 -10.27 17.15
CA LEU A 908 15.21 -10.66 15.76
C LEU A 908 15.99 -9.83 14.73
N PRO A 909 16.11 -8.48 14.85
CA PRO A 909 16.88 -7.69 13.90
C PRO A 909 18.35 -8.15 13.80
N ALA A 910 18.97 -8.47 14.94
CA ALA A 910 20.34 -8.96 15.01
C ALA A 910 20.48 -10.36 14.39
N LEU A 911 19.60 -11.30 14.77
CA LEU A 911 19.60 -12.67 14.24
C LEU A 911 19.46 -12.71 12.72
N ILE A 912 18.50 -11.98 12.16
CA ILE A 912 18.25 -11.96 10.71
C ILE A 912 19.46 -11.37 9.98
N THR A 913 20.00 -10.25 10.48
CA THR A 913 21.13 -9.59 9.83
C THR A 913 22.36 -10.49 9.85
N MET A 914 22.70 -11.10 10.99
CA MET A 914 23.81 -12.05 11.09
C MET A 914 23.57 -13.31 10.25
N LEU A 915 22.32 -13.77 10.10
CA LEU A 915 22.02 -14.96 9.29
C LEU A 915 22.29 -14.74 7.80
N PHE A 916 22.00 -13.55 7.26
CA PHE A 916 22.05 -13.29 5.81
C PHE A 916 23.20 -12.41 5.35
N THR A 917 23.94 -11.77 6.26
CA THR A 917 25.13 -10.99 5.92
C THR A 917 26.25 -11.86 5.33
N PRO A 918 27.01 -11.38 4.33
CA PRO A 918 28.19 -12.09 3.82
C PRO A 918 29.23 -12.33 4.90
N ALA A 919 29.58 -11.29 5.66
CA ALA A 919 30.56 -11.32 6.73
C ALA A 919 30.02 -10.61 7.99
N THR A 920 30.51 -11.05 9.15
CA THR A 920 30.19 -10.47 10.47
C THR A 920 31.46 -10.35 11.29
N GLU A 921 31.62 -9.24 12.02
CA GLU A 921 32.58 -9.08 13.11
C GLU A 921 31.81 -8.83 14.42
N LEU A 922 31.89 -9.76 15.37
CA LEU A 922 31.21 -9.67 16.67
C LEU A 922 31.93 -8.68 17.60
N ARG A 923 31.16 -7.80 18.24
CA ARG A 923 31.63 -6.85 19.27
C ARG A 923 31.46 -7.45 20.66
N THR A 924 32.39 -7.15 21.56
CA THR A 924 32.35 -7.56 22.95
C THR A 924 32.43 -6.34 23.88
N ASN A 925 32.10 -6.53 25.15
CA ASN A 925 32.46 -5.56 26.19
C ASN A 925 33.98 -5.56 26.45
N GLU A 926 34.48 -4.57 27.20
CA GLU A 926 35.90 -4.41 27.52
C GLU A 926 36.50 -5.65 28.22
N GLU A 927 35.71 -6.27 29.11
CA GLU A 927 36.11 -7.47 29.85
C GLU A 927 36.04 -8.77 29.03
N ARG A 928 35.47 -8.71 27.82
CA ARG A 928 35.19 -9.84 26.92
C ARG A 928 34.34 -10.95 27.56
N THR A 929 33.44 -10.59 28.46
CA THR A 929 32.52 -11.53 29.13
C THR A 929 31.19 -11.68 28.39
N SER A 930 30.85 -10.75 27.48
CA SER A 930 29.62 -10.82 26.68
C SER A 930 29.76 -10.16 25.31
N TYR A 931 28.90 -10.57 24.36
CA TYR A 931 28.72 -9.86 23.10
C TYR A 931 27.84 -8.62 23.30
N THR A 932 28.27 -7.49 22.73
CA THR A 932 27.56 -6.20 22.80
C THR A 932 26.90 -5.81 21.49
N GLY A 933 27.34 -6.40 20.38
CA GLY A 933 26.88 -6.05 19.05
C GLY A 933 27.58 -6.81 17.93
N ALA A 934 27.34 -6.40 16.69
CA ALA A 934 27.98 -6.94 15.51
C ALA A 934 28.07 -5.91 14.37
N LEU A 935 29.19 -5.92 13.64
CA LEU A 935 29.32 -5.25 12.35
C LEU A 935 29.09 -6.26 11.23
N CYS A 936 28.09 -5.99 10.39
CA CYS A 936 27.65 -6.87 9.31
C CYS A 936 27.83 -6.17 7.95
N GLY A 937 28.35 -6.86 6.94
CA GLY A 937 28.47 -6.35 5.58
C GLY A 937 29.30 -7.25 4.67
N LEU A 938 29.89 -6.68 3.63
CA LEU A 938 30.78 -7.42 2.71
C LEU A 938 32.18 -7.69 3.31
N GLY A 939 32.47 -7.11 4.48
CA GLY A 939 33.76 -7.21 5.14
C GLY A 939 34.74 -6.14 4.67
N TRP A 940 36.04 -6.46 4.75
CA TRP A 940 37.12 -5.50 4.50
C TRP A 940 38.18 -6.06 3.54
N ASN A 941 38.94 -5.17 2.92
CA ASN A 941 39.99 -5.54 1.97
C ASN A 941 41.32 -5.79 2.69
N VAL A 942 41.86 -7.00 2.52
CA VAL A 942 43.10 -7.44 3.21
C VAL A 942 44.30 -6.53 2.94
N GLN A 943 44.39 -5.96 1.74
CA GLN A 943 45.52 -5.09 1.34
C GLN A 943 45.36 -3.65 1.81
N SER A 944 44.17 -3.07 1.66
CA SER A 944 43.94 -1.65 1.98
C SER A 944 43.43 -1.41 3.40
N GLN A 945 43.10 -2.46 4.16
CA GLN A 945 42.49 -2.40 5.50
C GLN A 945 41.18 -1.58 5.56
N ALA A 946 40.58 -1.28 4.41
CA ALA A 946 39.36 -0.49 4.30
C ALA A 946 38.16 -1.40 4.09
N ALA A 947 36.98 -0.97 4.53
CA ALA A 947 35.71 -1.63 4.23
C ALA A 947 35.56 -1.88 2.72
N ALA A 948 35.05 -3.06 2.36
CA ALA A 948 34.88 -3.44 0.96
C ALA A 948 33.72 -2.68 0.29
N LEU A 949 32.62 -2.48 1.03
CA LEU A 949 31.41 -1.76 0.60
C LEU A 949 30.82 -0.96 1.79
N PRO A 950 31.50 0.11 2.24
CA PRO A 950 31.20 0.80 3.50
C PRO A 950 29.76 1.33 3.61
N GLU A 951 29.14 1.69 2.49
CA GLU A 951 27.77 2.20 2.41
C GLU A 951 26.71 1.17 2.82
N HIS A 952 27.02 -0.13 2.77
CA HIS A 952 26.11 -1.22 3.09
C HIS A 952 26.45 -1.90 4.43
N ASP A 953 27.52 -1.44 5.09
CA ASP A 953 27.87 -1.94 6.43
C ASP A 953 26.80 -1.50 7.45
N MET A 954 26.41 -2.44 8.31
CA MET A 954 25.42 -2.27 9.37
C MET A 954 26.04 -2.60 10.73
N GLU A 955 26.14 -1.59 11.60
CA GLU A 955 26.54 -1.78 13.00
C GLU A 955 25.28 -2.01 13.84
N LEU A 956 25.23 -3.13 14.55
CA LEU A 956 24.10 -3.55 15.37
C LEU A 956 24.52 -3.56 16.84
N ALA A 957 23.77 -2.87 17.68
CA ALA A 957 23.85 -3.03 19.13
C ALA A 957 22.83 -4.08 19.57
N PHE A 958 23.23 -5.00 20.44
CA PHE A 958 22.34 -6.07 20.91
C PHE A 958 21.46 -5.58 22.07
N ASP A 959 20.16 -5.80 21.93
CA ASP A 959 19.13 -5.54 22.95
C ASP A 959 18.76 -6.81 23.76
N VAL A 960 19.42 -7.93 23.44
CA VAL A 960 19.32 -9.20 24.16
C VAL A 960 20.70 -9.85 24.26
N LYS A 961 20.86 -10.74 25.24
CA LYS A 961 22.10 -11.49 25.44
C LYS A 961 22.24 -12.62 24.41
N PHE A 962 23.28 -12.55 23.60
CA PHE A 962 23.72 -13.63 22.73
C PHE A 962 24.89 -14.39 23.36
N ASP A 963 24.94 -15.70 23.16
CA ASP A 963 26.02 -16.58 23.61
C ASP A 963 26.73 -17.27 22.42
N VAL A 964 27.77 -18.06 22.72
CA VAL A 964 28.52 -18.81 21.72
C VAL A 964 27.64 -19.86 21.02
N GLU A 965 26.63 -20.40 21.70
CA GLU A 965 25.70 -21.38 21.11
C GLU A 965 24.84 -20.73 20.02
N ASP A 966 24.39 -19.49 20.23
CA ASP A 966 23.63 -18.73 19.22
C ASP A 966 24.44 -18.54 17.93
N ILE A 967 25.72 -18.15 18.04
CA ILE A 967 26.60 -17.99 16.87
C ILE A 967 26.89 -19.33 16.19
N THR A 968 27.04 -20.39 16.99
CA THR A 968 27.24 -21.75 16.48
C THR A 968 26.01 -22.24 15.72
N GLU A 969 24.80 -21.98 16.20
CA GLU A 969 23.56 -22.37 15.52
C GLU A 969 23.31 -21.54 14.25
N ILE A 970 23.65 -20.24 14.24
CA ILE A 970 23.67 -19.41 13.02
C ILE A 970 24.60 -20.04 11.97
N ASN A 971 25.81 -20.43 12.36
CA ASN A 971 26.76 -21.08 11.46
C ASN A 971 26.29 -22.46 10.99
N ALA A 972 25.65 -23.23 11.88
CA ALA A 972 25.07 -24.51 11.52
C ALA A 972 23.95 -24.36 10.47
N LEU A 973 23.07 -23.36 10.64
CA LEU A 973 22.03 -23.03 9.67
C LEU A 973 22.62 -22.52 8.35
N ARG A 974 23.60 -21.62 8.37
CA ARG A 974 24.33 -21.18 7.16
C ARG A 974 24.96 -22.36 6.42
N GLY A 975 25.57 -23.28 7.16
CA GLY A 975 26.11 -24.53 6.64
C GLY A 975 25.03 -25.43 6.01
N ALA A 976 23.84 -25.51 6.60
CA ALA A 976 22.70 -26.24 6.05
C ALA A 976 22.18 -25.62 4.74
N ILE A 977 22.05 -24.29 4.70
CA ILE A 977 21.67 -23.54 3.49
C ILE A 977 22.68 -23.81 2.37
N ASN A 978 23.98 -23.72 2.66
CA ASN A 978 25.03 -23.97 1.68
C ASN A 978 24.95 -25.36 1.05
N ARG A 979 24.56 -26.40 1.80
CA ARG A 979 24.38 -27.76 1.25
C ARG A 979 23.28 -27.81 0.18
N LEU A 980 22.23 -27.00 0.31
CA LEU A 980 21.13 -26.92 -0.65
C LEU A 980 21.39 -25.95 -1.81
N VAL A 981 22.41 -25.10 -1.71
CA VAL A 981 22.74 -24.06 -2.71
C VAL A 981 24.23 -24.14 -3.11
N CYS A 982 24.73 -25.35 -3.37
CA CYS A 982 26.11 -25.59 -3.79
C CYS A 982 26.21 -26.26 -5.17
N GLU A 983 27.38 -26.13 -5.78
CA GLU A 983 27.74 -26.84 -6.99
C GLU A 983 28.42 -28.19 -6.72
N GLY A 984 28.35 -29.09 -7.70
CA GLY A 984 29.09 -30.34 -7.69
C GLY A 984 28.24 -31.54 -7.26
N PRO A 985 28.84 -32.72 -7.03
CA PRO A 985 28.12 -33.99 -6.84
C PRO A 985 27.20 -34.02 -5.60
N ASN A 986 27.41 -33.09 -4.66
CA ASN A 986 26.59 -32.94 -3.46
C ASN A 986 25.54 -31.81 -3.59
N GLY A 987 25.49 -31.13 -4.74
CA GLY A 987 24.54 -30.05 -5.02
C GLY A 987 23.14 -30.56 -5.39
N PRO A 988 22.12 -29.69 -5.33
CA PRO A 988 20.72 -30.08 -5.50
C PRO A 988 20.44 -30.79 -6.83
N LEU A 989 21.17 -30.47 -7.91
CA LEU A 989 21.06 -31.13 -9.21
C LEU A 989 21.33 -32.65 -9.20
N HIS A 990 22.02 -33.17 -8.18
CA HIS A 990 22.39 -34.58 -8.07
C HIS A 990 21.69 -35.30 -6.91
N LEU A 991 20.89 -34.58 -6.11
CA LEU A 991 20.19 -35.14 -4.95
C LEU A 991 18.79 -35.65 -5.34
N GLY A 992 18.39 -36.78 -4.77
CA GLY A 992 17.01 -37.27 -4.87
C GLY A 992 16.04 -36.44 -4.01
N PRO A 993 14.74 -36.47 -4.31
CA PRO A 993 13.72 -35.64 -3.63
C PRO A 993 13.65 -35.90 -2.11
N ASP A 994 13.79 -37.15 -1.66
CA ASP A 994 13.76 -37.48 -0.22
C ASP A 994 14.92 -36.83 0.54
N ARG A 995 16.10 -36.76 -0.09
CA ARG A 995 17.29 -36.15 0.51
C ARG A 995 17.13 -34.62 0.58
N ILE A 996 16.56 -34.02 -0.46
CA ILE A 996 16.23 -32.58 -0.48
C ILE A 996 15.24 -32.26 0.63
N ASN A 997 14.15 -33.03 0.74
CA ASN A 997 13.14 -32.84 1.80
C ASN A 997 13.77 -32.93 3.19
N THR A 998 14.66 -33.91 3.42
CA THR A 998 15.38 -34.05 4.71
C THR A 998 16.24 -32.82 5.03
N LEU A 999 16.96 -32.29 4.04
CA LEU A 999 17.80 -31.10 4.22
C LEU A 999 16.96 -29.82 4.42
N GLN A 1000 15.81 -29.72 3.74
CA GLN A 1000 14.87 -28.61 3.94
C GLN A 1000 14.27 -28.63 5.34
N GLU A 1001 13.91 -29.81 5.86
CA GLU A 1001 13.45 -29.95 7.25
C GLU A 1001 14.55 -29.58 8.26
N ASP A 1002 15.80 -30.03 8.06
CA ASP A 1002 16.95 -29.62 8.87
C ASP A 1002 17.09 -28.08 8.90
N CYS A 1003 16.95 -27.41 7.74
CA CYS A 1003 16.97 -25.94 7.69
C CYS A 1003 15.80 -25.30 8.45
N ARG A 1004 14.58 -25.83 8.31
CA ARG A 1004 13.38 -25.31 8.99
C ARG A 1004 13.46 -25.48 10.50
N GLU A 1005 13.89 -26.65 10.97
CA GLU A 1005 14.00 -26.95 12.41
C GLU A 1005 15.06 -26.08 13.07
N ARG A 1006 16.24 -25.94 12.46
CA ARG A 1006 17.30 -25.05 12.96
C ARG A 1006 16.86 -23.60 13.00
N LEU A 1007 16.19 -23.13 11.94
CA LEU A 1007 15.67 -21.78 11.90
C LEU A 1007 14.67 -21.55 13.04
N VAL A 1008 13.68 -22.42 13.21
CA VAL A 1008 12.71 -22.25 14.29
C VAL A 1008 13.36 -22.34 15.66
N SER A 1009 14.26 -23.31 15.87
CA SER A 1009 15.00 -23.46 17.13
C SER A 1009 15.79 -22.21 17.51
N LEU A 1010 16.40 -21.52 16.53
CA LEU A 1010 17.18 -20.29 16.74
C LEU A 1010 16.29 -19.13 17.27
N PHE A 1011 15.07 -19.00 16.74
CA PHE A 1011 14.13 -17.93 17.11
C PHE A 1011 13.23 -18.29 18.30
N THR A 1012 13.04 -19.57 18.60
CA THR A 1012 12.25 -20.07 19.74
C THR A 1012 13.13 -20.71 20.81
N LYS A 1013 14.28 -20.10 21.12
CA LYS A 1013 15.22 -20.56 22.16
C LYS A 1013 14.48 -20.64 23.51
N SER A 1014 14.71 -21.71 24.26
CA SER A 1014 14.12 -21.95 25.57
C SER A 1014 15.22 -22.32 26.58
N PRO A 1015 15.43 -21.52 27.65
CA PRO A 1015 14.69 -20.30 28.02
C PRO A 1015 14.89 -19.15 27.01
N PRO A 1016 13.98 -18.14 26.99
CA PRO A 1016 14.13 -16.96 26.14
C PRO A 1016 15.41 -16.18 26.50
N ARG A 1017 15.94 -15.43 25.53
CA ARG A 1017 17.15 -14.62 25.73
C ARG A 1017 16.91 -13.54 26.78
N GLU A 1018 17.91 -13.29 27.59
CA GLU A 1018 17.86 -12.24 28.62
C GLU A 1018 17.90 -10.86 27.95
N ASP A 1019 17.01 -9.95 28.34
CA ASP A 1019 16.97 -8.58 27.81
C ASP A 1019 18.19 -7.78 28.29
N LEU A 1020 18.77 -6.97 27.40
CA LEU A 1020 19.92 -6.12 27.66
C LEU A 1020 19.69 -4.70 27.18
N ALA A 1021 20.20 -3.71 27.92
CA ALA A 1021 20.30 -2.35 27.41
C ALA A 1021 21.38 -2.30 26.29
N PRO A 1022 21.07 -1.77 25.10
CA PRO A 1022 22.04 -1.68 24.01
C PRO A 1022 23.30 -0.90 24.41
N VAL A 1023 24.47 -1.51 24.18
CA VAL A 1023 25.77 -0.87 24.42
C VAL A 1023 26.44 -0.57 23.08
N TYR A 1024 26.75 0.70 22.84
CA TYR A 1024 27.41 1.15 21.62
C TYR A 1024 28.93 1.09 21.76
N HIS A 1025 29.61 0.62 20.73
CA HIS A 1025 31.07 0.51 20.68
C HIS A 1025 31.73 1.90 20.50
N GLU A 1026 32.91 2.12 21.10
CA GLU A 1026 33.59 3.43 21.09
C GLU A 1026 34.07 3.88 19.70
N GLU A 1027 34.56 2.93 18.90
CA GLU A 1027 34.93 3.15 17.51
C GLU A 1027 33.91 2.43 16.60
N PRO A 1028 32.74 3.01 16.34
CA PRO A 1028 31.72 2.36 15.52
C PRO A 1028 32.17 2.29 14.05
N LYS A 1029 31.69 1.27 13.32
CA LYS A 1029 31.76 1.17 11.85
C LYS A 1029 33.17 0.94 11.26
N GLN A 1030 34.14 0.47 12.05
CA GLN A 1030 35.43 0.03 11.53
C GLN A 1030 35.58 -1.49 11.66
N TRP A 1031 36.02 -2.12 10.58
CA TRP A 1031 36.35 -3.55 10.56
C TRP A 1031 37.72 -3.80 11.18
N ASN A 1032 37.97 -5.06 11.55
CA ASN A 1032 39.27 -5.55 12.01
C ASN A 1032 39.73 -4.97 13.37
N GLN A 1033 38.79 -4.72 14.27
CA GLN A 1033 39.09 -4.26 15.63
C GLN A 1033 39.33 -5.40 16.62
N VAL A 1034 38.87 -6.60 16.29
CA VAL A 1034 39.05 -7.79 17.12
C VAL A 1034 40.36 -8.49 16.74
N ASP A 1035 41.26 -8.66 17.72
CA ASP A 1035 42.54 -9.34 17.57
C ASP A 1035 42.35 -10.75 16.94
N PRO A 1036 43.03 -11.06 15.83
CA PRO A 1036 42.96 -12.37 15.17
C PRO A 1036 43.21 -13.55 16.10
N SER A 1037 44.05 -13.42 17.14
CA SER A 1037 44.31 -14.52 18.09
C SER A 1037 43.11 -14.89 18.95
N GLN A 1038 42.09 -14.04 18.96
CA GLN A 1038 40.87 -14.19 19.76
C GLN A 1038 39.70 -14.75 18.93
N LYS A 1039 39.92 -14.98 17.63
CA LYS A 1039 38.96 -15.54 16.70
C LYS A 1039 39.22 -17.04 16.57
N MET A 1040 38.19 -17.87 16.77
CA MET A 1040 38.27 -19.28 16.45
C MET A 1040 38.25 -19.45 14.92
N GLU A 1041 39.31 -20.04 14.36
CA GLU A 1041 39.33 -20.39 12.94
C GLU A 1041 38.28 -21.47 12.64
N ILE A 1042 37.32 -21.13 11.79
CA ILE A 1042 36.32 -22.08 11.31
C ILE A 1042 36.87 -22.73 10.05
N VAL A 1043 37.34 -23.97 10.19
CA VAL A 1043 37.74 -24.80 9.04
C VAL A 1043 36.46 -25.23 8.30
N GLN A 1044 36.10 -24.52 7.24
CA GLN A 1044 35.20 -25.08 6.24
C GLN A 1044 35.92 -26.27 5.61
N LYS A 1045 35.35 -27.48 5.70
CA LYS A 1045 35.84 -28.62 4.92
C LYS A 1045 35.67 -28.29 3.44
N GLU A 1046 36.71 -27.74 2.83
CA GLU A 1046 36.83 -27.67 1.38
C GLU A 1046 36.99 -29.10 0.87
N ASP A 1047 35.87 -29.78 0.62
CA ASP A 1047 35.89 -30.79 -0.42
C ASP A 1047 36.33 -30.02 -1.68
N GLY A 1048 37.54 -30.26 -2.20
CA GLY A 1048 38.17 -29.52 -3.31
C GLY A 1048 37.40 -29.53 -4.65
N LYS A 1049 36.12 -29.89 -4.62
CA LYS A 1049 35.13 -29.85 -5.70
C LYS A 1049 34.01 -28.82 -5.48
N SER A 1050 33.88 -28.25 -4.28
CA SER A 1050 32.82 -27.29 -3.92
C SER A 1050 33.24 -25.88 -4.31
N LYS A 1051 32.75 -25.37 -5.45
CA LYS A 1051 33.06 -24.00 -5.90
C LYS A 1051 31.97 -23.03 -5.43
N GLY A 1052 32.38 -21.87 -4.89
CA GLY A 1052 31.52 -20.71 -4.67
C GLY A 1052 30.39 -20.88 -3.64
N VAL A 1053 30.75 -20.98 -2.36
CA VAL A 1053 29.80 -21.07 -1.23
C VAL A 1053 28.99 -19.77 -1.11
N LEU A 1054 27.67 -19.86 -0.87
CA LEU A 1054 26.79 -18.70 -0.71
C LEU A 1054 27.11 -17.91 0.57
N PHE A 1055 27.16 -18.60 1.71
CA PHE A 1055 27.40 -17.99 3.02
C PHE A 1055 28.73 -18.45 3.60
N GLN A 1056 29.64 -17.51 3.88
CA GLN A 1056 30.82 -17.81 4.69
C GLN A 1056 30.42 -18.06 6.15
N LEU A 1057 31.16 -18.88 6.89
CA LEU A 1057 30.85 -19.10 8.30
C LEU A 1057 31.52 -17.99 9.13
N HIS A 1058 30.78 -17.44 10.10
CA HIS A 1058 31.22 -16.31 10.90
C HIS A 1058 32.23 -16.74 11.94
N PRO A 1059 33.43 -16.14 12.02
CA PRO A 1059 34.40 -16.47 13.06
C PRO A 1059 33.81 -16.20 14.44
N VAL A 1060 34.03 -17.12 15.37
CA VAL A 1060 33.55 -16.98 16.76
C VAL A 1060 34.62 -16.25 17.57
N THR A 1061 34.27 -15.10 18.14
CA THR A 1061 35.14 -14.39 19.10
C THR A 1061 35.06 -15.09 20.45
N LEU A 1062 36.20 -15.48 21.02
CA LEU A 1062 36.24 -16.16 22.32
C LEU A 1062 35.91 -15.19 23.45
N LEU A 1063 34.97 -15.57 24.32
CA LEU A 1063 34.67 -14.84 25.55
C LEU A 1063 35.57 -15.34 26.69
N ASN A 1064 35.98 -14.42 27.56
CA ASN A 1064 36.63 -14.74 28.82
C ASN A 1064 35.58 -15.37 29.76
N ILE A 1065 35.76 -16.66 30.07
CA ILE A 1065 34.92 -17.42 31.00
C ILE A 1065 35.43 -17.22 32.43
#